data_AF-A0A7W7ICX2-F1
#
_entry.id   AF-A0A7W7ICX2-F1
#
_cell.length_a   1.000
_cell.length_b   1.000
_cell.length_c   1.000
_cell.angle_alpha   90.00
_cell.angle_beta   90.00
_cell.angle_gamma   90.00
#
_symmetry.space_group_name_H-M   'P 1'
#
loop_
_entity.id
_entity.type
_entity.pdbx_description
1 polymer ?
#
loop_
_entity_poly.entity_id
_entity_poly.type
_entity_poly.pdbx_seq_one_letter_code
_entity_poly.pdbx_strand_id
1 'polypeptide(L)'
;MLGPAVRERLNRAKRKILDEYGHDPNVTAAGAGFRRRAGQQTTEPAVVVMVGRKRPEGLVSRSRLLPKQVDVGGAPVGVDVIEAGPFQWLHKDAPAAADSGVTSPIPERMRPLRAGCSVSASDEVTAGTLGCFVRDNTDGTVCVLSSNHVLGFEQSNPPPARTIVQPGRYDDLESEGIATLKRVVPTPQAGTNVDAAIAQLTDQQEGRGWVRNIARDVIPSLSAANPAVGMITLGDQVGNILITRMDAAVRALNVTPILRGTPRDALTAAAAPIKGVVAPQVGMDVEKVGRTTGYTSSLIQAVDVEAGIGEHRFYDLAFCPFFGLPGDSGSVVLLGASFPCPVLGITGDYYGLSLEQERRYTDRLSHEFMSQTKLGQHLAALPYLNETRIFERLNGRTGSAEEVQAARHYYGKYHDFLIAVLDNRDSPEVITQEHLDDAATAIRGLEQTVLNGQEIQAAWDLHGLAVQNGLGRNRAQVQDLMADEYWVEQVKVILDQIIDLIRDTRLEIILRFECKSTKAVGNYYGLPLEDDEELTGRVKQEFFFRTPLGRLLASLPYVNELEVQERMKGEGGDDEKVEAAYYYDKYHDYMVSVLDDPNSSEVVTAEHLDDAFAVVYGLSQTVLTNEESALATDLYYLALVPTEGMTRRQIVTYMDDPALYRMVYDGIKAVPTIEVHDPIDLPPVPVEDPAAYWKLDGNGSDASGNGRPVTTRGTSSWIGDGKKGGALRLSGGWADTPQPVVDTTKSFTVAAWARLGAAPAPGRQLDLISQGASPDIGFALGALTDPDVWFFTIASAQGNPAPKAWVESPAAFAAGQWVHLAGVYDAGARSIRIYVNGRPGAAARITVTGAPAGGVQIGRALWSGAATPGNYWPGDVDEVRLYSRALYAPHLTDLAGVPPTGPT
;
A
#
# COMPACT_ATOMS: atom_id res chain seq x y z
N MET A 1 -4.35 -33.35 -24.70
CA MET A 1 -5.12 -32.64 -25.75
C MET A 1 -6.50 -33.27 -25.90
N LEU A 2 -7.52 -32.47 -26.18
CA LEU A 2 -8.86 -32.95 -26.55
C LEU A 2 -8.85 -33.36 -28.04
N GLY A 3 -9.10 -34.64 -28.33
CA GLY A 3 -9.23 -35.11 -29.70
C GLY A 3 -10.46 -34.49 -30.41
N PRO A 4 -10.46 -34.36 -31.75
CA PRO A 4 -11.53 -33.68 -32.50
C PRO A 4 -12.94 -34.21 -32.20
N ALA A 5 -13.11 -35.54 -32.14
CA ALA A 5 -14.40 -36.16 -31.84
C ALA A 5 -14.88 -35.91 -30.40
N VAL A 6 -13.95 -35.78 -29.43
CA VAL A 6 -14.29 -35.41 -28.04
C VAL A 6 -14.72 -33.96 -28.00
N ARG A 7 -13.95 -33.06 -28.63
CA ARG A 7 -14.23 -31.63 -28.73
C ARG A 7 -15.60 -31.37 -29.37
N GLU A 8 -15.96 -32.10 -30.43
CA GLU A 8 -17.27 -32.00 -31.07
C GLU A 8 -18.43 -32.43 -30.15
N ARG A 9 -18.25 -33.52 -29.38
CA ARG A 9 -19.24 -33.96 -28.38
C ARG A 9 -19.40 -32.93 -27.26
N LEU A 10 -18.29 -32.40 -26.73
CA LEU A 10 -18.31 -31.35 -25.71
C LEU A 10 -19.04 -30.11 -26.21
N ASN A 11 -18.81 -29.68 -27.46
CA ASN A 11 -19.52 -28.53 -28.04
C ASN A 11 -21.03 -28.78 -28.22
N ARG A 12 -21.46 -30.01 -28.53
CA ARG A 12 -22.89 -30.36 -28.51
C ARG A 12 -23.49 -30.30 -27.11
N ALA A 13 -22.78 -30.80 -26.09
CA ALA A 13 -23.22 -30.72 -24.70
C ALA A 13 -23.27 -29.26 -24.21
N LYS A 14 -22.25 -28.47 -24.53
CA LYS A 14 -22.16 -27.04 -24.23
C LYS A 14 -23.37 -26.28 -24.75
N ARG A 15 -23.75 -26.48 -26.03
CA ARG A 15 -24.95 -25.84 -26.61
C ARG A 15 -26.22 -26.20 -25.85
N LYS A 16 -26.44 -27.48 -25.53
CA LYS A 16 -27.59 -27.88 -24.70
C LYS A 16 -27.62 -27.16 -23.35
N ILE A 17 -26.46 -27.02 -22.69
CA ILE A 17 -26.34 -26.33 -21.41
C ILE A 17 -26.66 -24.84 -21.56
N LEU A 18 -26.12 -24.18 -22.59
CA LEU A 18 -26.37 -22.76 -22.82
C LEU A 18 -27.81 -22.48 -23.27
N ASP A 19 -28.42 -23.38 -24.05
CA ASP A 19 -29.83 -23.27 -24.45
C ASP A 19 -30.77 -23.38 -23.24
N GLU A 20 -30.43 -24.26 -22.27
CA GLU A 20 -31.26 -24.50 -21.09
C GLU A 20 -30.99 -23.52 -19.94
N TYR A 21 -29.72 -23.19 -19.67
CA TYR A 21 -29.30 -22.42 -18.48
C TYR A 21 -28.68 -21.06 -18.80
N GLY A 22 -28.37 -20.76 -20.06
CA GLY A 22 -27.68 -19.51 -20.44
C GLY A 22 -28.51 -18.23 -20.26
N HIS A 23 -29.80 -18.35 -19.92
CA HIS A 23 -30.64 -17.22 -19.53
C HIS A 23 -30.45 -16.81 -18.05
N ASP A 24 -29.80 -17.66 -17.24
CA ASP A 24 -29.45 -17.33 -15.86
C ASP A 24 -28.26 -16.35 -15.84
N PRO A 25 -28.39 -15.15 -15.25
CA PRO A 25 -27.30 -14.17 -15.22
C PRO A 25 -26.06 -14.65 -14.46
N ASN A 26 -26.18 -15.72 -13.65
CA ASN A 26 -25.05 -16.34 -12.98
C ASN A 26 -24.25 -17.27 -13.90
N VAL A 27 -24.77 -17.70 -15.06
CA VAL A 27 -24.02 -18.49 -16.05
C VAL A 27 -23.37 -17.54 -17.04
N THR A 28 -22.05 -17.38 -16.92
CA THR A 28 -21.30 -16.31 -17.61
C THR A 28 -20.68 -16.79 -18.92
N ALA A 29 -20.22 -18.04 -18.95
CA ALA A 29 -19.64 -18.67 -20.14
C ALA A 29 -19.63 -20.20 -20.02
N ALA A 30 -19.38 -20.89 -21.14
CA ALA A 30 -19.09 -22.32 -21.12
C ALA A 30 -18.09 -22.69 -22.22
N GLY A 31 -17.27 -23.72 -21.99
CA GLY A 31 -16.26 -24.19 -22.95
C GLY A 31 -15.93 -25.67 -22.81
N ALA A 32 -15.07 -26.16 -23.70
CA ALA A 32 -14.56 -27.52 -23.68
C ALA A 32 -13.26 -27.59 -22.87
N GLY A 33 -13.22 -28.45 -21.86
CA GLY A 33 -12.07 -28.62 -20.98
C GLY A 33 -12.03 -30.01 -20.35
N PHE A 34 -11.41 -30.08 -19.18
CA PHE A 34 -11.37 -31.28 -18.35
C PHE A 34 -11.98 -31.00 -16.98
N ARG A 35 -12.67 -31.98 -16.41
CA ARG A 35 -13.27 -31.84 -15.08
C ARG A 35 -12.18 -31.60 -14.05
N ARG A 36 -12.43 -30.71 -13.09
CA ARG A 36 -11.62 -30.56 -11.89
C ARG A 36 -12.29 -31.18 -10.67
N ARG A 37 -11.51 -31.84 -9.82
CA ARG A 37 -11.96 -32.39 -8.53
C ARG A 37 -10.96 -32.00 -7.46
N ALA A 38 -11.45 -31.37 -6.39
CA ALA A 38 -10.64 -30.86 -5.29
C ALA A 38 -9.47 -29.95 -5.73
N GLY A 39 -9.60 -29.25 -6.87
CA GLY A 39 -8.55 -28.40 -7.44
C GLY A 39 -7.67 -29.06 -8.51
N GLN A 40 -7.67 -30.39 -8.64
CA GLN A 40 -6.89 -31.09 -9.68
C GLN A 40 -7.66 -31.23 -10.99
N GLN A 41 -7.01 -30.95 -12.11
CA GLN A 41 -7.52 -31.29 -13.42
C GLN A 41 -7.44 -32.81 -13.61
N THR A 42 -8.57 -33.43 -13.92
CA THR A 42 -8.65 -34.86 -14.22
C THR A 42 -8.40 -35.10 -15.71
N THR A 43 -8.30 -36.37 -16.12
CA THR A 43 -8.29 -36.75 -17.54
C THR A 43 -9.69 -36.84 -18.15
N GLU A 44 -10.76 -36.62 -17.35
CA GLU A 44 -12.16 -36.70 -17.76
C GLU A 44 -12.55 -35.45 -18.57
N PRO A 45 -12.81 -35.54 -19.89
CA PRO A 45 -13.27 -34.40 -20.66
C PRO A 45 -14.65 -33.95 -20.19
N ALA A 46 -14.83 -32.64 -20.01
CA ALA A 46 -16.08 -32.08 -19.52
C ALA A 46 -16.38 -30.73 -20.18
N VAL A 47 -17.66 -30.34 -20.18
CA VAL A 47 -18.03 -28.96 -20.41
C VAL A 47 -17.71 -28.19 -19.13
N VAL A 48 -16.83 -27.21 -19.23
CA VAL A 48 -16.50 -26.30 -18.14
C VAL A 48 -17.46 -25.12 -18.23
N VAL A 49 -18.38 -25.03 -17.26
CA VAL A 49 -19.35 -23.94 -17.13
C VAL A 49 -18.81 -22.94 -16.11
N MET A 50 -18.71 -21.68 -16.53
CA MET A 50 -18.26 -20.56 -15.72
C MET A 50 -19.49 -19.88 -15.13
N VAL A 51 -19.44 -19.64 -13.81
CA VAL A 51 -20.50 -18.95 -13.10
C VAL A 51 -19.96 -17.78 -12.30
N GLY A 52 -20.71 -16.68 -12.22
CA GLY A 52 -20.27 -15.49 -11.47
C GLY A 52 -20.12 -15.76 -9.97
N ARG A 53 -20.94 -16.65 -9.41
CA ARG A 53 -20.79 -17.15 -8.05
C ARG A 53 -21.16 -18.63 -7.96
N LYS A 54 -20.23 -19.44 -7.45
CA LYS A 54 -20.40 -20.87 -7.20
C LYS A 54 -20.89 -21.08 -5.77
N ARG A 55 -21.93 -21.90 -5.62
CA ARG A 55 -22.53 -22.22 -4.31
C ARG A 55 -22.61 -23.74 -4.10
N PRO A 56 -22.61 -24.22 -2.84
CA PRO A 56 -22.94 -25.60 -2.53
C PRO A 56 -24.29 -26.01 -3.13
N GLU A 57 -24.39 -27.25 -3.60
CA GLU A 57 -25.59 -27.80 -4.27
C GLU A 57 -26.88 -27.58 -3.46
N GLY A 58 -26.80 -27.70 -2.12
CA GLY A 58 -27.95 -27.49 -1.22
C GLY A 58 -28.44 -26.04 -1.10
N LEU A 59 -27.67 -25.07 -1.59
CA LEU A 59 -28.01 -23.63 -1.57
C LEU A 59 -28.45 -23.11 -2.95
N VAL A 60 -28.56 -23.99 -3.96
CA VAL A 60 -28.96 -23.62 -5.32
C VAL A 60 -30.38 -24.16 -5.60
N SER A 61 -31.26 -23.31 -6.14
CA SER A 61 -32.61 -23.76 -6.51
C SER A 61 -32.53 -24.81 -7.62
N ARG A 62 -33.46 -25.78 -7.62
CA ARG A 62 -33.47 -26.87 -8.62
C ARG A 62 -33.49 -26.37 -10.08
N SER A 63 -34.15 -25.24 -10.34
CA SER A 63 -34.22 -24.61 -11.66
C SER A 63 -32.90 -24.00 -12.13
N ARG A 64 -31.97 -23.70 -11.22
CA ARG A 64 -30.67 -23.08 -11.50
C ARG A 64 -29.50 -24.06 -11.30
N LEU A 65 -29.79 -25.26 -10.80
CA LEU A 65 -28.78 -26.27 -10.51
C LEU A 65 -28.33 -26.92 -11.83
N LEU A 66 -27.09 -26.63 -12.23
CA LEU A 66 -26.49 -27.22 -13.42
C LEU A 66 -26.40 -28.76 -13.28
N PRO A 67 -26.70 -29.52 -14.34
CA PRO A 67 -26.67 -30.97 -14.30
C PRO A 67 -25.21 -31.46 -14.18
N LYS A 68 -24.99 -32.59 -13.49
CA LYS A 68 -23.64 -33.20 -13.37
C LYS A 68 -23.14 -33.78 -14.71
N GLN A 69 -24.07 -34.15 -15.58
CA GLN A 69 -23.83 -34.70 -16.91
C GLN A 69 -24.97 -34.34 -17.87
N VAL A 70 -24.68 -34.26 -19.17
CA VAL A 70 -25.65 -34.04 -20.24
C VAL A 70 -25.57 -35.17 -21.26
N ASP A 71 -26.72 -35.72 -21.66
CA ASP A 71 -26.75 -36.74 -22.71
C ASP A 71 -26.56 -36.11 -24.09
N VAL A 72 -25.61 -36.63 -24.86
CA VAL A 72 -25.40 -36.28 -26.27
C VAL A 72 -25.45 -37.54 -27.13
N GLY A 73 -26.65 -37.88 -27.60
CA GLY A 73 -26.84 -39.00 -28.52
C GLY A 73 -26.66 -40.37 -27.84
N GLY A 74 -27.15 -40.50 -26.59
CA GLY A 74 -27.03 -41.72 -25.80
C GLY A 74 -25.72 -41.87 -25.04
N ALA A 75 -24.84 -40.86 -25.08
CA ALA A 75 -23.58 -40.84 -24.36
C ALA A 75 -23.56 -39.71 -23.31
N PRO A 76 -23.30 -40.02 -22.03
CA PRO A 76 -23.19 -39.00 -20.99
C PRO A 76 -21.91 -38.18 -21.16
N VAL A 77 -22.05 -36.85 -21.10
CA VAL A 77 -20.94 -35.89 -21.13
C VAL A 77 -20.87 -35.18 -19.79
N GLY A 78 -19.71 -35.17 -19.15
CA GLY A 78 -19.50 -34.51 -17.86
C GLY A 78 -19.67 -32.99 -17.92
N VAL A 79 -20.19 -32.41 -16.84
CA VAL A 79 -20.21 -30.97 -16.59
C VAL A 79 -19.35 -30.67 -15.38
N ASP A 80 -18.52 -29.66 -15.50
CA ASP A 80 -17.75 -29.05 -14.42
C ASP A 80 -18.16 -27.59 -14.26
N VAL A 81 -18.13 -27.08 -13.03
CA VAL A 81 -18.59 -25.72 -12.70
C VAL A 81 -17.46 -24.99 -12.00
N ILE A 82 -17.06 -23.83 -12.52
CA ILE A 82 -16.02 -22.97 -11.94
C ILE A 82 -16.57 -21.57 -11.69
N GLU A 83 -16.04 -20.89 -10.68
CA GLU A 83 -16.37 -19.49 -10.42
C GLU A 83 -15.50 -18.60 -11.32
N ALA A 84 -16.11 -17.93 -12.29
CA ALA A 84 -15.46 -16.98 -13.21
C ALA A 84 -16.52 -16.09 -13.89
N GLY A 85 -16.21 -14.81 -14.06
CA GLY A 85 -17.13 -13.79 -14.56
C GLY A 85 -17.83 -12.99 -13.45
N PRO A 86 -18.68 -12.00 -13.81
CA PRO A 86 -19.08 -11.66 -15.18
C PRO A 86 -17.92 -11.07 -15.99
N PHE A 87 -17.77 -11.54 -17.23
CA PHE A 87 -16.77 -11.00 -18.16
C PHE A 87 -17.31 -9.73 -18.80
N GLN A 88 -16.47 -8.70 -18.86
CA GLN A 88 -16.87 -7.38 -19.36
C GLN A 88 -15.74 -6.74 -20.16
N TRP A 89 -16.09 -5.80 -21.06
CA TRP A 89 -15.11 -4.83 -21.56
C TRP A 89 -14.79 -3.83 -20.45
N LEU A 90 -13.59 -3.27 -20.47
CA LEU A 90 -13.23 -2.15 -19.61
C LEU A 90 -14.19 -0.98 -19.86
N HIS A 91 -14.97 -0.58 -18.85
CA HIS A 91 -15.78 0.64 -18.90
C HIS A 91 -14.90 1.86 -18.57
N LYS A 92 -15.29 3.05 -19.01
CA LYS A 92 -14.60 4.31 -18.70
C LYS A 92 -14.49 4.61 -17.20
N ASP A 93 -15.35 3.97 -16.39
CA ASP A 93 -15.41 4.11 -14.93
C ASP A 93 -14.60 3.00 -14.22
N ALA A 94 -13.84 2.20 -14.97
CA ALA A 94 -12.95 1.20 -14.39
C ALA A 94 -11.66 1.86 -13.86
N PRO A 95 -11.14 1.41 -12.71
CA PRO A 95 -10.02 2.04 -12.01
C PRO A 95 -8.72 2.02 -12.82
N ALA A 96 -7.77 2.90 -12.48
CA ALA A 96 -6.50 3.06 -13.20
C ALA A 96 -5.66 1.79 -13.19
N ALA A 97 -4.76 1.64 -14.18
CA ALA A 97 -3.70 0.64 -14.07
C ALA A 97 -2.87 0.81 -12.79
N ALA A 98 -2.70 2.06 -12.32
CA ALA A 98 -2.08 2.39 -11.04
C ALA A 98 -2.92 2.01 -9.81
N ASP A 99 -4.24 1.83 -9.96
CA ASP A 99 -5.20 1.49 -8.89
C ASP A 99 -5.44 -0.03 -8.74
N SER A 100 -4.82 -0.84 -9.62
CA SER A 100 -5.08 -2.29 -9.71
C SER A 100 -4.17 -3.16 -8.84
N GLY A 101 -3.29 -2.56 -8.04
CA GLY A 101 -2.37 -3.29 -7.14
C GLY A 101 -1.26 -4.07 -7.87
N VAL A 102 -1.04 -3.80 -9.17
CA VAL A 102 0.00 -4.47 -9.95
C VAL A 102 1.36 -3.80 -9.70
N THR A 103 2.37 -4.62 -9.45
CA THR A 103 3.76 -4.24 -9.15
C THR A 103 4.56 -3.68 -10.34
N SER A 104 4.00 -3.56 -11.55
CA SER A 104 4.72 -3.15 -12.77
C SER A 104 3.85 -2.71 -13.96
N PRO A 105 2.88 -1.78 -13.78
CA PRO A 105 2.15 -1.23 -14.91
C PRO A 105 3.13 -0.53 -15.88
N ILE A 106 2.75 -0.43 -17.15
CA ILE A 106 3.55 0.16 -18.23
C ILE A 106 2.85 1.43 -18.80
N PRO A 107 2.60 2.46 -17.96
CA PRO A 107 1.95 3.70 -18.39
C PRO A 107 2.94 4.64 -19.11
N GLU A 108 4.25 4.37 -19.02
CA GLU A 108 5.27 5.28 -19.50
C GLU A 108 5.28 5.44 -21.03
N ARG A 109 5.70 6.62 -21.48
CA ARG A 109 5.97 6.89 -22.88
C ARG A 109 7.12 6.02 -23.37
N MET A 110 6.92 5.31 -24.49
CA MET A 110 7.92 4.42 -25.09
C MET A 110 8.25 4.86 -26.51
N ARG A 111 9.51 5.24 -26.72
CA ARG A 111 10.09 5.53 -28.03
C ARG A 111 11.46 4.84 -28.12
N PRO A 112 11.68 3.87 -29.04
CA PRO A 112 10.73 3.32 -30.01
C PRO A 112 9.57 2.56 -29.34
N LEU A 113 8.45 2.43 -30.05
CA LEU A 113 7.28 1.66 -29.60
C LEU A 113 7.60 0.17 -29.41
N ARG A 114 6.95 -0.46 -28.43
CA ARG A 114 7.12 -1.87 -28.06
C ARG A 114 5.76 -2.54 -27.84
N ALA A 115 5.66 -3.85 -28.10
CA ALA A 115 4.52 -4.65 -27.67
C ALA A 115 4.41 -4.65 -26.14
N GLY A 116 3.21 -4.62 -25.58
CA GLY A 116 2.96 -4.56 -24.13
C GLY A 116 2.83 -3.15 -23.55
N CYS A 117 3.07 -2.08 -24.33
CA CYS A 117 2.90 -0.71 -23.83
C CYS A 117 1.46 -0.20 -23.96
N SER A 118 1.14 0.85 -23.18
CA SER A 118 -0.15 1.54 -23.19
C SER A 118 -0.52 2.18 -24.53
N VAL A 119 -1.73 1.95 -25.05
CA VAL A 119 -2.28 2.64 -26.23
C VAL A 119 -3.77 2.87 -26.11
N SER A 120 -4.28 3.88 -26.81
CA SER A 120 -5.72 4.11 -26.98
C SER A 120 -6.01 4.90 -28.26
N ALA A 121 -7.29 4.97 -28.62
CA ALA A 121 -7.77 6.05 -29.47
C ALA A 121 -7.62 7.43 -28.80
N SER A 122 -7.37 8.47 -29.59
CA SER A 122 -7.04 9.83 -29.12
C SER A 122 -8.19 10.60 -28.50
N ASP A 123 -9.42 10.20 -28.79
CA ASP A 123 -10.70 10.83 -28.49
C ASP A 123 -11.54 10.00 -27.49
N GLU A 124 -10.94 8.96 -26.90
CA GLU A 124 -11.48 8.23 -25.74
C GLU A 124 -10.51 8.37 -24.57
N VAL A 125 -11.02 8.66 -23.37
CA VAL A 125 -10.21 8.60 -22.14
C VAL A 125 -10.16 7.16 -21.65
N THR A 126 -9.34 6.35 -22.32
CA THR A 126 -9.15 4.91 -22.05
C THR A 126 -7.70 4.50 -22.31
N ALA A 127 -7.34 3.28 -21.92
CA ALA A 127 -6.08 2.66 -22.30
C ALA A 127 -6.23 1.14 -22.33
N GLY A 128 -5.66 0.54 -23.36
CA GLY A 128 -5.38 -0.89 -23.44
C GLY A 128 -3.92 -1.12 -23.77
N THR A 129 -3.62 -2.31 -24.28
CA THR A 129 -2.24 -2.74 -24.57
C THR A 129 -1.98 -2.85 -26.06
N LEU A 130 -0.82 -2.38 -26.52
CA LEU A 130 -0.30 -2.64 -27.85
C LEU A 130 0.07 -4.13 -27.93
N GLY A 131 -0.69 -4.93 -28.67
CA GLY A 131 -0.47 -6.38 -28.76
C GLY A 131 0.83 -6.73 -29.46
N CYS A 132 0.89 -6.50 -30.76
CA CYS A 132 2.11 -6.70 -31.53
C CYS A 132 2.12 -5.86 -32.81
N PHE A 133 3.25 -5.87 -33.52
CA PHE A 133 3.37 -5.27 -34.84
C PHE A 133 3.02 -6.28 -35.92
N VAL A 134 2.20 -5.84 -36.88
CA VAL A 134 1.76 -6.65 -38.01
C VAL A 134 2.02 -5.90 -39.31
N ARG A 135 2.19 -6.64 -40.39
CA ARG A 135 2.18 -6.11 -41.74
C ARG A 135 0.78 -6.27 -42.32
N ASP A 136 0.22 -5.20 -42.88
CA ASP A 136 -1.01 -5.30 -43.67
C ASP A 136 -0.69 -5.97 -45.02
N ASN A 137 -1.40 -7.05 -45.33
CA ASN A 137 -1.16 -7.79 -46.58
C ASN A 137 -1.73 -7.05 -47.79
N THR A 138 -2.56 -6.01 -47.62
CA THR A 138 -3.15 -5.28 -48.75
C THR A 138 -2.22 -4.25 -49.38
N ASP A 139 -1.39 -3.58 -48.58
CA ASP A 139 -0.50 -2.49 -49.05
C ASP A 139 0.90 -2.54 -48.44
N GLY A 140 1.17 -3.48 -47.53
CA GLY A 140 2.47 -3.69 -46.92
C GLY A 140 2.84 -2.76 -45.78
N THR A 141 1.94 -1.88 -45.32
CA THR A 141 2.26 -0.97 -44.21
C THR A 141 2.35 -1.70 -42.87
N VAL A 142 3.26 -1.24 -42.02
CA VAL A 142 3.39 -1.69 -40.63
C VAL A 142 2.29 -1.05 -39.80
N CYS A 143 1.55 -1.90 -39.09
CA CYS A 143 0.47 -1.52 -38.21
C CYS A 143 0.69 -2.07 -36.80
N VAL A 144 0.12 -1.40 -35.81
CA VAL A 144 -0.12 -1.98 -34.49
C VAL A 144 -1.37 -2.84 -34.53
N LEU A 145 -1.37 -3.98 -33.83
CA LEU A 145 -2.52 -4.85 -33.59
C LEU A 145 -2.90 -4.77 -32.10
N SER A 146 -4.17 -4.55 -31.82
CA SER A 146 -4.77 -4.60 -30.47
C SER A 146 -6.28 -4.89 -30.59
N SER A 147 -7.03 -4.86 -29.50
CA SER A 147 -8.49 -5.08 -29.52
C SER A 147 -9.23 -3.95 -30.23
N ASN A 148 -10.38 -4.25 -30.84
CA ASN A 148 -11.25 -3.23 -31.42
C ASN A 148 -11.75 -2.27 -30.34
N HIS A 149 -12.12 -2.77 -29.16
CA HIS A 149 -12.50 -1.89 -28.05
C HIS A 149 -11.32 -1.10 -27.42
N VAL A 150 -10.10 -1.20 -27.97
CA VAL A 150 -8.95 -0.39 -27.53
C VAL A 150 -8.60 0.66 -28.60
N LEU A 151 -8.55 0.26 -29.87
CA LEU A 151 -8.16 1.15 -30.97
C LEU A 151 -9.33 1.76 -31.74
N GLY A 152 -10.44 1.04 -31.84
CA GLY A 152 -11.52 1.34 -32.78
C GLY A 152 -12.79 1.87 -32.13
N PHE A 153 -13.34 1.14 -31.15
CA PHE A 153 -14.71 1.29 -30.65
C PHE A 153 -15.76 1.34 -31.79
N GLU A 154 -15.49 0.64 -32.90
CA GLU A 154 -16.18 0.87 -34.17
C GLU A 154 -16.86 -0.40 -34.71
N GLN A 155 -17.99 -0.23 -35.39
CA GLN A 155 -18.78 -1.31 -36.01
C GLN A 155 -18.74 -1.25 -37.55
N SER A 156 -18.29 -0.14 -38.13
CA SER A 156 -18.10 0.02 -39.57
C SER A 156 -16.68 -0.33 -40.02
N ASN A 157 -16.56 -0.94 -41.21
CA ASN A 157 -15.28 -1.29 -41.82
C ASN A 157 -15.33 -0.99 -43.33
N PRO A 158 -14.51 -0.07 -43.87
CA PRO A 158 -13.43 0.65 -43.19
C PRO A 158 -13.96 1.63 -42.12
N PRO A 159 -13.23 1.81 -41.01
CA PRO A 159 -13.61 2.72 -39.94
C PRO A 159 -13.34 4.18 -40.32
N PRO A 160 -13.94 5.16 -39.62
CA PRO A 160 -13.53 6.56 -39.69
C PRO A 160 -12.04 6.72 -39.35
N ALA A 161 -11.38 7.71 -39.99
CA ALA A 161 -9.98 8.00 -39.69
C ALA A 161 -9.85 8.50 -38.23
N ARG A 162 -9.11 7.75 -37.42
CA ARG A 162 -8.96 7.99 -35.98
C ARG A 162 -7.50 7.90 -35.58
N THR A 163 -7.02 8.84 -34.76
CA THR A 163 -5.63 8.83 -34.29
C THR A 163 -5.49 7.90 -33.09
N ILE A 164 -4.42 7.12 -33.07
CA ILE A 164 -4.01 6.28 -31.95
C ILE A 164 -2.83 6.93 -31.25
N VAL A 165 -2.85 6.97 -29.93
CA VAL A 165 -1.84 7.63 -29.09
C VAL A 165 -1.07 6.62 -28.23
N GLN A 166 0.16 6.98 -27.86
CA GLN A 166 1.00 6.24 -26.91
C GLN A 166 1.74 7.24 -26.00
N PRO A 167 1.53 7.19 -24.68
CA PRO A 167 0.59 6.31 -23.95
C PRO A 167 -0.89 6.48 -24.35
N GLY A 168 -1.77 5.60 -23.89
CA GLY A 168 -3.21 5.82 -24.00
C GLY A 168 -3.64 7.07 -23.21
N ARG A 169 -4.76 7.71 -23.60
CA ARG A 169 -5.24 8.96 -22.97
C ARG A 169 -5.52 8.81 -21.47
N TYR A 170 -5.85 7.60 -21.02
CA TYR A 170 -5.95 7.31 -19.60
C TYR A 170 -4.63 7.53 -18.85
N ASP A 171 -3.49 7.19 -19.47
CA ASP A 171 -2.17 7.33 -18.85
C ASP A 171 -1.55 8.72 -19.04
N ASP A 172 -1.85 9.37 -20.16
CA ASP A 172 -1.33 10.71 -20.49
C ASP A 172 -2.30 11.43 -21.44
N LEU A 173 -3.02 12.42 -20.91
CA LEU A 173 -3.98 13.24 -21.64
C LEU A 173 -3.34 14.05 -22.77
N GLU A 174 -2.04 14.30 -22.74
CA GLU A 174 -1.27 15.07 -23.73
C GLU A 174 -0.51 14.14 -24.72
N SER A 175 -0.88 12.87 -24.78
CA SER A 175 -0.24 11.89 -25.66
C SER A 175 -0.27 12.26 -27.15
N GLU A 176 0.84 11.99 -27.83
CA GLU A 176 1.02 12.26 -29.25
C GLU A 176 0.52 11.10 -30.12
N GLY A 177 0.05 11.42 -31.33
CA GLY A 177 -0.41 10.43 -32.31
C GLY A 177 0.73 9.59 -32.89
N ILE A 178 0.63 8.27 -32.75
CA ILE A 178 1.60 7.29 -33.24
C ILE A 178 1.13 6.49 -34.46
N ALA A 179 -0.18 6.42 -34.68
CA ALA A 179 -0.79 5.65 -35.76
C ALA A 179 -2.19 6.19 -36.12
N THR A 180 -2.71 5.74 -37.27
CA THR A 180 -4.08 6.02 -37.72
C THR A 180 -4.85 4.71 -37.89
N LEU A 181 -6.03 4.60 -37.26
CA LEU A 181 -6.92 3.45 -37.36
C LEU A 181 -7.23 3.12 -38.83
N LYS A 182 -7.15 1.84 -39.19
CA LYS A 182 -7.21 1.39 -40.59
C LYS A 182 -8.25 0.32 -40.87
N ARG A 183 -8.39 -0.67 -39.97
CA ARG A 183 -9.31 -1.79 -40.14
C ARG A 183 -9.70 -2.35 -38.78
N VAL A 184 -10.98 -2.71 -38.63
CA VAL A 184 -11.53 -3.31 -37.41
C VAL A 184 -12.31 -4.56 -37.77
N VAL A 185 -12.46 -5.47 -36.80
CA VAL A 185 -13.48 -6.52 -36.85
C VAL A 185 -14.67 -6.07 -36.01
N PRO A 186 -15.85 -5.83 -36.61
CA PRO A 186 -17.06 -5.45 -35.88
C PRO A 186 -17.48 -6.52 -34.85
N THR A 187 -18.13 -6.09 -33.77
CA THR A 187 -18.60 -6.92 -32.65
C THR A 187 -20.13 -6.92 -32.55
N PRO A 188 -20.86 -7.43 -33.58
CA PRO A 188 -22.32 -7.34 -33.61
C PRO A 188 -22.98 -8.15 -32.49
N GLN A 189 -24.21 -7.78 -32.11
CA GLN A 189 -25.00 -8.53 -31.10
C GLN A 189 -25.21 -10.00 -31.48
N ALA A 190 -25.32 -10.30 -32.78
CA ALA A 190 -25.43 -11.67 -33.30
C ALA A 190 -24.19 -12.54 -32.95
N GLY A 191 -23.08 -11.90 -32.62
CA GLY A 191 -21.89 -12.48 -32.04
C GLY A 191 -20.66 -12.50 -32.95
N THR A 192 -19.48 -12.62 -32.34
CA THR A 192 -18.18 -12.68 -33.03
C THR A 192 -17.21 -13.62 -32.30
N ASN A 193 -16.20 -14.11 -33.01
CA ASN A 193 -15.06 -14.81 -32.41
C ASN A 193 -13.77 -13.97 -32.37
N VAL A 194 -13.84 -12.72 -32.82
CA VAL A 194 -12.69 -11.82 -32.92
C VAL A 194 -13.06 -10.45 -32.42
N ASP A 195 -12.23 -9.96 -31.49
CA ASP A 195 -12.14 -8.55 -31.11
C ASP A 195 -10.74 -8.06 -31.44
N ALA A 196 -10.59 -7.40 -32.59
CA ALA A 196 -9.28 -6.94 -33.05
C ALA A 196 -9.39 -5.75 -34.02
N ALA A 197 -8.37 -4.90 -34.00
CA ALA A 197 -8.21 -3.78 -34.90
C ALA A 197 -6.73 -3.54 -35.22
N ILE A 198 -6.49 -2.91 -36.37
CA ILE A 198 -5.16 -2.43 -36.76
C ILE A 198 -5.15 -0.93 -37.01
N ALA A 199 -4.05 -0.29 -36.62
CA ALA A 199 -3.76 1.09 -36.93
C ALA A 199 -2.38 1.23 -37.57
N GLN A 200 -2.31 1.93 -38.69
CA GLN A 200 -1.08 2.14 -39.46
C GLN A 200 -0.16 3.13 -38.74
N LEU A 201 1.08 2.71 -38.46
CA LEU A 201 2.09 3.56 -37.82
C LEU A 201 2.43 4.78 -38.68
N THR A 202 2.60 5.93 -38.04
CA THR A 202 3.13 7.13 -38.70
C THR A 202 4.60 6.96 -39.07
N ASP A 203 5.41 6.35 -38.18
CA ASP A 203 6.81 6.02 -38.46
C ASP A 203 6.98 4.53 -38.78
N GLN A 204 7.16 4.23 -40.06
CA GLN A 204 7.32 2.87 -40.58
C GLN A 204 8.71 2.26 -40.28
N GLN A 205 9.68 3.04 -39.79
CA GLN A 205 11.07 2.58 -39.64
C GLN A 205 11.32 1.80 -38.33
N GLU A 206 11.72 0.53 -38.46
CA GLU A 206 12.18 -0.31 -37.34
C GLU A 206 13.49 0.25 -36.73
N GLY A 207 13.54 0.34 -35.40
CA GLY A 207 14.66 0.89 -34.63
C GLY A 207 14.53 2.39 -34.31
N ARG A 208 13.62 3.09 -35.00
CA ARG A 208 13.29 4.50 -34.71
C ARG A 208 11.85 4.65 -34.21
N GLY A 209 10.87 4.25 -35.03
CA GLY A 209 9.46 4.34 -34.67
C GLY A 209 9.00 3.20 -33.76
N TRP A 210 9.52 2.00 -34.00
CA TRP A 210 9.10 0.77 -33.32
C TRP A 210 10.22 -0.27 -33.30
N VAL A 211 10.16 -1.21 -32.36
CA VAL A 211 11.05 -2.39 -32.30
C VAL A 211 10.26 -3.66 -32.02
N ARG A 212 10.81 -4.82 -32.39
CA ARG A 212 10.18 -6.14 -32.21
C ARG A 212 10.16 -6.63 -30.76
N ASN A 213 10.87 -5.93 -29.88
CA ASN A 213 10.98 -6.26 -28.47
C ASN A 213 9.64 -6.01 -27.75
N ILE A 214 9.34 -6.89 -26.80
CA ILE A 214 8.26 -6.66 -25.85
C ILE A 214 8.77 -5.66 -24.80
N ALA A 215 7.85 -4.89 -24.22
CA ALA A 215 8.14 -3.91 -23.20
C ALA A 215 8.96 -4.54 -22.06
N ARG A 216 9.98 -3.81 -21.60
CA ARG A 216 10.93 -4.22 -20.55
C ARG A 216 11.73 -5.50 -20.82
N ASP A 217 11.63 -6.10 -22.01
CA ASP A 217 12.39 -7.29 -22.41
C ASP A 217 12.20 -8.50 -21.46
N VAL A 218 11.05 -8.55 -20.76
CA VAL A 218 10.77 -9.55 -19.71
C VAL A 218 10.42 -10.94 -20.26
N ILE A 219 9.97 -11.03 -21.52
CA ILE A 219 9.73 -12.29 -22.22
C ILE A 219 10.31 -12.24 -23.64
N PRO A 220 10.65 -13.40 -24.23
CA PRO A 220 11.12 -13.44 -25.62
C PRO A 220 10.09 -12.84 -26.58
N SER A 221 10.54 -11.99 -27.51
CA SER A 221 9.69 -11.47 -28.58
C SER A 221 9.00 -12.58 -29.38
N LEU A 222 7.84 -12.23 -29.93
CA LEU A 222 7.13 -13.01 -30.94
C LEU A 222 8.09 -13.51 -32.04
N SER A 223 8.14 -14.83 -32.21
CA SER A 223 9.01 -15.49 -33.17
C SER A 223 8.42 -16.83 -33.61
N ALA A 224 9.09 -17.54 -34.51
CA ALA A 224 8.69 -18.90 -34.85
C ALA A 224 8.83 -19.88 -33.66
N ALA A 225 9.77 -19.61 -32.75
CA ALA A 225 10.01 -20.39 -31.54
C ALA A 225 9.14 -19.95 -30.35
N ASN A 226 8.67 -18.70 -30.37
CA ASN A 226 7.72 -18.15 -29.39
C ASN A 226 6.46 -17.64 -30.12
N PRO A 227 5.58 -18.54 -30.62
CA PRO A 227 4.44 -18.16 -31.43
C PRO A 227 3.32 -17.52 -30.60
N ALA A 228 2.54 -16.64 -31.22
CA ALA A 228 1.33 -16.10 -30.61
C ALA A 228 0.20 -17.14 -30.57
N VAL A 229 -0.43 -17.28 -29.42
CA VAL A 229 -1.62 -18.11 -29.19
C VAL A 229 -2.89 -17.30 -29.39
N GLY A 230 -2.89 -16.06 -28.90
CA GLY A 230 -4.09 -15.23 -28.86
C GLY A 230 -3.84 -13.78 -28.51
N MET A 231 -4.91 -13.08 -28.23
CA MET A 231 -4.92 -11.70 -27.74
C MET A 231 -5.95 -11.57 -26.62
N ILE A 232 -5.60 -10.87 -25.54
CA ILE A 232 -6.52 -10.63 -24.43
C ILE A 232 -7.69 -9.80 -24.94
N THR A 233 -8.91 -10.27 -24.68
CA THR A 233 -10.13 -9.65 -25.20
C THR A 233 -11.05 -9.20 -24.07
N LEU A 234 -11.29 -10.05 -23.08
CA LEU A 234 -12.21 -9.76 -21.98
C LEU A 234 -11.64 -10.26 -20.67
N GLY A 235 -12.02 -9.60 -19.59
CA GLY A 235 -11.67 -10.01 -18.23
C GLY A 235 -12.85 -9.89 -17.28
N ASP A 236 -12.74 -10.55 -16.14
CA ASP A 236 -13.53 -10.23 -14.95
C ASP A 236 -12.67 -9.47 -13.92
N GLN A 237 -13.29 -9.10 -12.80
CA GLN A 237 -12.64 -8.29 -11.76
C GLN A 237 -11.58 -9.04 -10.93
N VAL A 238 -11.51 -10.36 -11.01
CA VAL A 238 -10.55 -11.19 -10.25
C VAL A 238 -9.47 -11.78 -11.16
N GLY A 239 -9.44 -11.37 -12.42
CA GLY A 239 -8.40 -11.62 -13.39
C GLY A 239 -8.57 -12.88 -14.23
N ASN A 240 -9.78 -13.45 -14.31
CA ASN A 240 -10.07 -14.46 -15.31
C ASN A 240 -10.23 -13.82 -16.69
N ILE A 241 -9.56 -14.38 -17.70
CA ILE A 241 -9.43 -13.79 -19.02
C ILE A 241 -10.01 -14.70 -20.10
N LEU A 242 -10.72 -14.07 -21.05
CA LEU A 242 -11.05 -14.66 -22.34
C LEU A 242 -10.15 -14.10 -23.45
N ILE A 243 -9.70 -15.00 -24.31
CA ILE A 243 -8.66 -14.75 -25.30
C ILE A 243 -9.23 -14.97 -26.70
N THR A 244 -9.16 -13.93 -27.54
CA THR A 244 -9.37 -14.07 -28.99
C THR A 244 -8.22 -14.86 -29.59
N ARG A 245 -8.55 -15.83 -30.44
CA ARG A 245 -7.57 -16.63 -31.19
C ARG A 245 -6.76 -15.77 -32.15
N MET A 246 -5.43 -15.84 -32.07
CA MET A 246 -4.56 -15.03 -32.93
C MET A 246 -4.73 -15.41 -34.40
N ASP A 247 -4.92 -16.70 -34.70
CA ASP A 247 -5.13 -17.18 -36.05
C ASP A 247 -6.48 -16.73 -36.66
N ALA A 248 -7.48 -16.47 -35.83
CA ALA A 248 -8.74 -15.88 -36.26
C ALA A 248 -8.57 -14.37 -36.52
N ALA A 249 -7.92 -13.66 -35.60
CA ALA A 249 -7.68 -12.22 -35.71
C ALA A 249 -6.88 -11.83 -36.96
N VAL A 250 -5.74 -12.49 -37.21
CA VAL A 250 -4.89 -12.16 -38.36
C VAL A 250 -5.54 -12.47 -39.70
N ARG A 251 -6.40 -13.52 -39.75
CA ARG A 251 -7.20 -13.85 -40.94
C ARG A 251 -8.30 -12.82 -41.18
N ALA A 252 -9.06 -12.47 -40.15
CA ALA A 252 -10.14 -11.51 -40.25
C ALA A 252 -9.65 -10.12 -40.68
N LEU A 253 -8.46 -9.72 -40.20
CA LEU A 253 -7.85 -8.44 -40.53
C LEU A 253 -6.95 -8.48 -41.77
N ASN A 254 -6.73 -9.64 -42.39
CA ASN A 254 -5.79 -9.83 -43.51
C ASN A 254 -4.39 -9.25 -43.23
N VAL A 255 -3.78 -9.66 -42.12
CA VAL A 255 -2.45 -9.20 -41.70
C VAL A 255 -1.49 -10.36 -41.40
N THR A 256 -0.20 -10.06 -41.38
CA THR A 256 0.86 -11.02 -41.01
C THR A 256 1.65 -10.49 -39.82
N PRO A 257 1.76 -11.22 -38.69
CA PRO A 257 2.61 -10.80 -37.58
C PRO A 257 4.08 -10.66 -37.97
N ILE A 258 4.73 -9.59 -37.50
CA ILE A 258 6.15 -9.35 -37.77
C ILE A 258 6.99 -10.07 -36.71
N LEU A 259 7.72 -11.11 -37.12
CA LEU A 259 8.48 -11.98 -36.21
C LEU A 259 9.90 -11.45 -35.98
N ARG A 260 10.47 -11.72 -34.80
CA ARG A 260 11.91 -11.58 -34.56
C ARG A 260 12.67 -12.52 -35.51
N GLY A 261 13.68 -11.98 -36.19
CA GLY A 261 14.47 -12.70 -37.20
C GLY A 261 13.94 -12.60 -38.62
N THR A 262 12.79 -11.95 -38.86
CA THR A 262 12.35 -11.62 -40.22
C THR A 262 13.29 -10.58 -40.85
N PRO A 263 13.91 -10.86 -42.02
CA PRO A 263 14.76 -9.89 -42.72
C PRO A 263 14.00 -8.59 -43.06
N ARG A 264 14.66 -7.44 -42.99
CA ARG A 264 14.03 -6.12 -43.22
C ARG A 264 13.47 -5.97 -44.65
N ASP A 265 14.13 -6.56 -45.63
CA ASP A 265 13.72 -6.66 -47.03
C ASP A 265 12.53 -7.61 -47.25
N ALA A 266 12.30 -8.58 -46.36
CA ALA A 266 11.11 -9.44 -46.41
C ALA A 266 9.83 -8.70 -45.95
N LEU A 267 9.95 -7.54 -45.29
CA LEU A 267 8.81 -6.69 -44.93
C LEU A 267 8.16 -5.99 -46.12
N THR A 268 8.75 -6.06 -47.32
CA THR A 268 8.18 -5.50 -48.56
C THR A 268 7.76 -6.56 -49.60
N ALA A 269 8.08 -7.85 -49.38
CA ALA A 269 7.77 -8.96 -50.30
C ALA A 269 6.27 -9.38 -50.32
N ALA A 270 5.77 -10.08 -51.34
CA ALA A 270 4.36 -10.52 -51.42
C ALA A 270 3.93 -11.43 -50.24
N ALA A 271 2.63 -11.42 -49.89
CA ALA A 271 2.06 -12.08 -48.70
C ALA A 271 2.53 -13.54 -48.53
N ALA A 272 3.16 -13.81 -47.37
CA ALA A 272 3.64 -15.13 -46.97
C ALA A 272 2.57 -15.85 -46.11
N PRO A 273 2.65 -17.19 -45.95
CA PRO A 273 1.78 -17.91 -45.02
C PRO A 273 1.94 -17.38 -43.58
N ILE A 274 0.83 -17.40 -42.82
CA ILE A 274 0.82 -17.03 -41.39
C ILE A 274 1.82 -17.92 -40.65
N LYS A 275 2.88 -17.30 -40.11
CA LYS A 275 3.93 -17.95 -39.32
C LYS A 275 3.96 -17.34 -37.93
N GLY A 276 4.43 -18.11 -36.94
CA GLY A 276 4.52 -17.65 -35.56
C GLY A 276 3.16 -17.52 -34.86
N VAL A 277 2.17 -18.32 -35.26
CA VAL A 277 0.86 -18.41 -34.62
C VAL A 277 0.52 -19.88 -34.36
N VAL A 278 -0.03 -20.18 -33.19
CA VAL A 278 -0.49 -21.53 -32.81
C VAL A 278 -1.91 -21.46 -32.24
N ALA A 279 -2.72 -22.48 -32.50
CA ALA A 279 -4.08 -22.53 -31.97
C ALA A 279 -4.07 -22.86 -30.46
N PRO A 280 -4.92 -22.23 -29.64
CA PRO A 280 -5.00 -22.52 -28.22
C PRO A 280 -5.49 -23.96 -27.97
N GLN A 281 -4.95 -24.59 -26.94
CA GLN A 281 -5.33 -25.92 -26.50
C GLN A 281 -5.38 -25.96 -24.98
N VAL A 282 -6.32 -26.74 -24.45
CA VAL A 282 -6.41 -26.95 -23.00
C VAL A 282 -5.12 -27.60 -22.49
N GLY A 283 -4.54 -27.00 -21.46
CA GLY A 283 -3.24 -27.39 -20.91
C GLY A 283 -2.04 -26.70 -21.56
N MET A 284 -2.23 -25.72 -22.46
CA MET A 284 -1.12 -24.89 -22.93
C MET A 284 -0.75 -23.85 -21.89
N ASP A 285 0.54 -23.79 -21.57
CA ASP A 285 1.14 -22.65 -20.87
C ASP A 285 1.15 -21.44 -21.78
N VAL A 286 0.77 -20.31 -21.23
CA VAL A 286 0.72 -19.03 -21.93
C VAL A 286 1.29 -17.93 -21.08
N GLU A 287 1.88 -16.94 -21.72
CA GLU A 287 2.42 -15.75 -21.07
C GLU A 287 2.13 -14.49 -21.87
N LYS A 288 2.12 -13.35 -21.18
CA LYS A 288 1.85 -12.05 -21.81
C LYS A 288 2.52 -10.92 -21.04
N VAL A 289 2.73 -9.80 -21.73
CA VAL A 289 3.06 -8.51 -21.11
C VAL A 289 1.94 -7.54 -21.44
N GLY A 290 1.31 -7.01 -20.41
CA GLY A 290 0.17 -6.10 -20.49
C GLY A 290 0.48 -4.75 -19.86
N ARG A 291 -0.21 -3.70 -20.32
CA ARG A 291 -0.11 -2.34 -19.78
C ARG A 291 -0.43 -2.32 -18.30
N THR A 292 -1.46 -3.06 -17.86
CA THR A 292 -1.91 -3.04 -16.48
C THR A 292 -1.08 -4.00 -15.65
N THR A 293 -1.02 -5.27 -16.02
CA THR A 293 -0.41 -6.31 -15.14
C THR A 293 1.08 -6.55 -15.36
N GLY A 294 1.71 -5.94 -16.37
CA GLY A 294 3.07 -6.30 -16.74
C GLY A 294 3.15 -7.77 -17.19
N TYR A 295 4.17 -8.51 -16.77
CA TYR A 295 4.31 -9.94 -17.05
C TYR A 295 3.31 -10.78 -16.26
N THR A 296 2.58 -11.67 -16.93
CA THR A 296 1.83 -12.76 -16.28
C THR A 296 1.93 -14.04 -17.11
N SER A 297 1.75 -15.18 -16.45
CA SER A 297 1.58 -16.49 -17.09
C SER A 297 0.38 -17.24 -16.52
N SER A 298 -0.20 -18.15 -17.29
CA SER A 298 -1.32 -19.01 -16.87
C SER A 298 -1.42 -20.22 -17.79
N LEU A 299 -2.42 -21.08 -17.53
CA LEU A 299 -2.74 -22.26 -18.32
C LEU A 299 -4.13 -22.09 -18.95
N ILE A 300 -4.24 -22.46 -20.23
CA ILE A 300 -5.56 -22.54 -20.88
C ILE A 300 -6.37 -23.68 -20.26
N GLN A 301 -7.48 -23.35 -19.60
CA GLN A 301 -8.35 -24.35 -18.95
C GLN A 301 -9.55 -24.75 -19.78
N ALA A 302 -9.99 -23.88 -20.69
CA ALA A 302 -11.05 -24.19 -21.64
C ALA A 302 -10.79 -23.54 -23.00
N VAL A 303 -11.24 -24.23 -24.05
CA VAL A 303 -11.27 -23.74 -25.44
C VAL A 303 -12.69 -23.87 -25.98
N ASP A 304 -12.97 -23.33 -27.17
CA ASP A 304 -14.33 -23.21 -27.71
C ASP A 304 -15.28 -22.48 -26.74
N VAL A 305 -14.74 -21.53 -25.98
CA VAL A 305 -15.52 -20.83 -24.97
C VAL A 305 -16.53 -19.93 -25.67
N GLU A 306 -17.76 -20.01 -25.20
CA GLU A 306 -18.88 -19.15 -25.58
C GLU A 306 -19.33 -18.36 -24.36
N ALA A 307 -19.41 -17.04 -24.50
CA ALA A 307 -19.68 -16.11 -23.40
C ALA A 307 -20.69 -15.04 -23.84
N GLY A 308 -21.62 -14.71 -22.95
CA GLY A 308 -22.58 -13.61 -23.12
C GLY A 308 -22.12 -12.38 -22.35
N ILE A 309 -22.17 -11.20 -22.99
CA ILE A 309 -21.63 -9.94 -22.44
C ILE A 309 -22.60 -8.82 -22.77
N GLY A 310 -23.48 -8.50 -21.81
CA GLY A 310 -24.64 -7.67 -22.10
C GLY A 310 -25.47 -8.29 -23.24
N GLU A 311 -25.66 -7.52 -24.33
CA GLU A 311 -26.37 -7.97 -25.53
C GLU A 311 -25.46 -8.63 -26.58
N HIS A 312 -24.14 -8.70 -26.34
CA HIS A 312 -23.17 -9.27 -27.27
C HIS A 312 -22.86 -10.73 -26.93
N ARG A 313 -22.51 -11.50 -27.97
CA ARG A 313 -22.08 -12.89 -27.82
C ARG A 313 -20.69 -13.09 -28.39
N PHE A 314 -19.85 -13.82 -27.66
CA PHE A 314 -18.57 -14.28 -28.16
C PHE A 314 -18.52 -15.79 -28.22
N TYR A 315 -17.85 -16.33 -29.24
CA TYR A 315 -17.67 -17.78 -29.43
C TYR A 315 -16.25 -18.11 -29.89
N ASP A 316 -15.84 -19.37 -29.77
CA ASP A 316 -14.49 -19.85 -30.17
C ASP A 316 -13.34 -19.11 -29.47
N LEU A 317 -13.57 -18.72 -28.21
CA LEU A 317 -12.54 -18.13 -27.35
C LEU A 317 -11.76 -19.21 -26.58
N ALA A 318 -10.64 -18.81 -25.99
CA ALA A 318 -9.95 -19.57 -24.96
C ALA A 318 -10.06 -18.88 -23.60
N PHE A 319 -9.97 -19.65 -22.51
CA PHE A 319 -10.10 -19.15 -21.15
C PHE A 319 -8.85 -19.49 -20.31
N CYS A 320 -8.36 -18.49 -19.60
CA CYS A 320 -7.29 -18.61 -18.61
C CYS A 320 -7.71 -17.91 -17.30
N PRO A 321 -7.61 -18.57 -16.15
CA PRO A 321 -7.84 -17.88 -14.88
C PRO A 321 -6.61 -17.06 -14.46
N PHE A 322 -6.84 -16.01 -13.65
CA PHE A 322 -5.80 -15.18 -13.01
C PHE A 322 -4.68 -14.71 -13.95
N PHE A 323 -5.03 -14.33 -15.18
CA PHE A 323 -4.07 -14.10 -16.26
C PHE A 323 -3.89 -12.63 -16.65
N GLY A 324 -4.80 -11.74 -16.25
CA GLY A 324 -4.69 -10.30 -16.56
C GLY A 324 -5.76 -9.50 -15.83
N LEU A 325 -5.73 -8.18 -15.98
CA LEU A 325 -6.71 -7.26 -15.42
C LEU A 325 -7.24 -6.30 -16.50
N PRO A 326 -8.31 -5.56 -16.22
CA PRO A 326 -8.79 -4.54 -17.14
C PRO A 326 -7.65 -3.56 -17.54
N GLY A 327 -7.55 -3.25 -18.84
CA GLY A 327 -6.43 -2.51 -19.45
C GLY A 327 -5.32 -3.39 -20.05
N ASP A 328 -5.29 -4.70 -19.76
CA ASP A 328 -4.46 -5.65 -20.51
C ASP A 328 -5.07 -6.06 -21.85
N SER A 329 -6.30 -5.63 -22.14
CA SER A 329 -6.97 -5.84 -23.42
C SER A 329 -6.06 -5.48 -24.59
N GLY A 330 -5.98 -6.36 -25.57
CA GLY A 330 -5.09 -6.20 -26.72
C GLY A 330 -3.69 -6.77 -26.53
N SER A 331 -3.29 -7.18 -25.31
CA SER A 331 -2.00 -7.85 -25.09
C SER A 331 -1.89 -9.10 -25.95
N VAL A 332 -0.76 -9.26 -26.64
CA VAL A 332 -0.45 -10.52 -27.32
C VAL A 332 -0.20 -11.61 -26.28
N VAL A 333 -0.89 -12.73 -26.42
CA VAL A 333 -0.68 -13.93 -25.63
C VAL A 333 0.25 -14.83 -26.42
N LEU A 334 1.44 -15.07 -25.88
CA LEU A 334 2.44 -15.95 -26.48
C LEU A 334 2.31 -17.34 -25.89
N LEU A 335 2.70 -18.35 -26.68
CA LEU A 335 2.92 -19.68 -26.15
C LEU A 335 3.99 -19.54 -25.09
N GLY A 336 3.71 -19.97 -23.86
CA GLY A 336 4.69 -19.94 -22.80
C GLY A 336 5.93 -20.68 -23.28
N ALA A 337 7.02 -19.96 -23.53
CA ALA A 337 8.28 -20.60 -23.80
C ALA A 337 8.62 -21.40 -22.55
N SER A 338 9.16 -22.60 -22.72
CA SER A 338 9.70 -23.36 -21.62
C SER A 338 10.93 -22.68 -20.95
N PHE A 339 11.06 -21.33 -20.90
CA PHE A 339 12.10 -20.54 -20.19
C PHE A 339 11.72 -19.06 -20.00
N PRO A 340 12.21 -18.34 -18.96
CA PRO A 340 12.45 -18.69 -17.55
C PRO A 340 11.45 -17.96 -16.62
N CYS A 341 11.16 -18.52 -15.45
CA CYS A 341 10.74 -17.68 -14.32
C CYS A 341 11.95 -16.75 -14.03
N PRO A 342 11.81 -15.41 -14.09
CA PRO A 342 12.91 -14.47 -13.85
C PRO A 342 13.68 -14.78 -12.56
N VAL A 343 12.96 -15.17 -11.49
CA VAL A 343 13.59 -15.67 -10.25
C VAL A 343 14.43 -16.92 -10.48
N LEU A 344 13.93 -17.95 -11.17
CA LEU A 344 14.69 -19.18 -11.43
C LEU A 344 15.88 -18.96 -12.37
N GLY A 345 15.75 -18.05 -13.35
CA GLY A 345 16.85 -17.65 -14.22
C GLY A 345 17.96 -16.96 -13.44
N ILE A 346 17.62 -15.94 -12.65
CA ILE A 346 18.59 -15.18 -11.84
C ILE A 346 19.16 -16.01 -10.70
N THR A 347 18.35 -16.89 -10.09
CA THR A 347 18.80 -17.85 -9.07
C THR A 347 19.74 -18.88 -9.70
N GLY A 348 19.44 -19.35 -10.91
CA GLY A 348 20.29 -20.21 -11.71
C GLY A 348 21.63 -19.54 -12.02
N ASP A 349 21.61 -18.28 -12.46
CA ASP A 349 22.82 -17.49 -12.71
C ASP A 349 23.63 -17.23 -11.43
N TYR A 350 22.95 -16.91 -10.32
CA TYR A 350 23.57 -16.67 -9.01
C TYR A 350 24.29 -17.91 -8.47
N TYR A 351 23.71 -19.10 -8.62
CA TYR A 351 24.31 -20.38 -8.18
C TYR A 351 25.11 -21.12 -9.27
N GLY A 352 25.18 -20.58 -10.50
CA GLY A 352 25.78 -21.24 -11.65
C GLY A 352 25.10 -22.57 -12.04
N LEU A 353 23.80 -22.71 -11.77
CA LEU A 353 22.99 -23.90 -12.01
C LEU A 353 22.06 -23.69 -13.22
N SER A 354 21.91 -24.70 -14.07
CA SER A 354 20.83 -24.74 -15.06
C SER A 354 19.56 -25.25 -14.39
N LEU A 355 18.73 -24.34 -13.89
CA LEU A 355 17.44 -24.64 -13.24
C LEU A 355 16.27 -24.74 -14.24
N GLU A 356 16.63 -24.84 -15.51
CA GLU A 356 15.75 -24.87 -16.68
C GLU A 356 14.80 -26.07 -16.70
N GLN A 357 15.26 -27.24 -16.24
CA GLN A 357 14.45 -28.47 -16.14
C GLN A 357 13.52 -28.47 -14.91
N GLU A 358 13.82 -27.64 -13.91
CA GLU A 358 13.16 -27.61 -12.61
C GLU A 358 11.86 -26.82 -12.60
N ARG A 359 11.67 -25.94 -13.59
CA ARG A 359 10.41 -25.20 -13.76
C ARG A 359 9.22 -26.15 -13.86
N ARG A 360 9.35 -27.28 -14.55
CA ARG A 360 8.29 -28.29 -14.62
C ARG A 360 7.93 -28.83 -13.24
N TYR A 361 8.90 -28.98 -12.34
CA TYR A 361 8.65 -29.46 -10.99
C TYR A 361 8.13 -28.35 -10.07
N THR A 362 8.58 -27.10 -10.23
CA THR A 362 8.04 -25.93 -9.52
C THR A 362 6.59 -25.65 -9.93
N ASP A 363 6.28 -25.69 -11.23
CA ASP A 363 4.93 -25.51 -11.75
C ASP A 363 4.03 -26.66 -11.29
N ARG A 364 4.54 -27.91 -11.29
CA ARG A 364 3.80 -29.05 -10.73
C ARG A 364 3.65 -28.97 -9.21
N LEU A 365 4.64 -28.50 -8.47
CA LEU A 365 4.53 -28.27 -7.04
C LEU A 365 3.44 -27.22 -6.76
N SER A 366 3.47 -26.08 -7.47
CA SER A 366 2.48 -25.02 -7.35
C SER A 366 1.07 -25.49 -7.73
N HIS A 367 0.91 -26.14 -8.90
CA HIS A 367 -0.40 -26.51 -9.44
C HIS A 367 -0.94 -27.86 -8.92
N GLU A 368 -0.10 -28.88 -8.74
CA GLU A 368 -0.52 -30.24 -8.35
C GLU A 368 -0.46 -30.48 -6.83
N PHE A 369 0.29 -29.68 -6.07
CA PHE A 369 0.43 -29.83 -4.62
C PHE A 369 -0.06 -28.62 -3.83
N MET A 370 0.46 -27.42 -4.10
CA MET A 370 0.16 -26.21 -3.33
C MET A 370 -1.26 -25.69 -3.58
N SER A 371 -1.72 -25.63 -4.83
CA SER A 371 -3.07 -25.14 -5.18
C SER A 371 -4.22 -26.00 -4.63
N GLN A 372 -3.91 -27.18 -4.09
CA GLN A 372 -4.87 -28.15 -3.56
C GLN A 372 -5.33 -27.81 -2.15
N THR A 373 -4.66 -26.89 -1.46
CA THR A 373 -4.90 -26.58 -0.06
C THR A 373 -5.00 -25.07 0.12
N LYS A 374 -5.82 -24.61 1.07
CA LYS A 374 -5.97 -23.17 1.35
C LYS A 374 -4.62 -22.54 1.69
N LEU A 375 -3.82 -23.19 2.53
CA LEU A 375 -2.50 -22.70 2.91
C LEU A 375 -1.52 -22.73 1.71
N GLY A 376 -1.53 -23.81 0.92
CA GLY A 376 -0.66 -23.92 -0.24
C GLY A 376 -0.95 -22.86 -1.31
N GLN A 377 -2.21 -22.48 -1.52
CA GLN A 377 -2.57 -21.36 -2.41
C GLN A 377 -1.95 -20.04 -1.95
N HIS A 378 -1.93 -19.76 -0.64
CA HIS A 378 -1.28 -18.57 -0.08
C HIS A 378 0.25 -18.63 -0.23
N LEU A 379 0.86 -19.77 0.09
CA LEU A 379 2.30 -19.95 0.01
C LEU A 379 2.83 -19.95 -1.44
N ALA A 380 2.06 -20.46 -2.40
CA ALA A 380 2.43 -20.49 -3.82
C ALA A 380 2.54 -19.09 -4.43
N ALA A 381 1.83 -18.10 -3.89
CA ALA A 381 1.89 -16.72 -4.36
C ALA A 381 3.14 -15.97 -3.85
N LEU A 382 3.72 -16.37 -2.71
CA LEU A 382 4.79 -15.62 -2.03
C LEU A 382 6.07 -15.39 -2.87
N PRO A 383 6.56 -16.36 -3.68
CA PRO A 383 7.72 -16.11 -4.54
C PRO A 383 7.45 -15.06 -5.62
N TYR A 384 6.25 -15.06 -6.20
CA TYR A 384 5.82 -14.10 -7.22
C TYR A 384 5.58 -12.71 -6.62
N LEU A 385 5.05 -12.65 -5.39
CA LEU A 385 4.85 -11.41 -4.65
C LEU A 385 6.17 -10.75 -4.21
N ASN A 386 7.26 -11.51 -4.13
CA ASN A 386 8.61 -11.01 -3.77
C ASN A 386 9.57 -10.95 -4.97
N GLU A 387 9.11 -11.27 -6.18
CA GLU A 387 9.94 -11.47 -7.38
C GLU A 387 10.79 -10.24 -7.71
N THR A 388 10.21 -9.03 -7.65
CA THR A 388 10.93 -7.76 -7.90
C THR A 388 12.01 -7.49 -6.85
N ARG A 389 11.76 -7.81 -5.58
CA ARG A 389 12.72 -7.58 -4.48
C ARG A 389 13.88 -8.57 -4.55
N ILE A 390 13.57 -9.83 -4.87
CA ILE A 390 14.58 -10.87 -5.11
C ILE A 390 15.40 -10.52 -6.35
N PHE A 391 14.76 -10.04 -7.41
CA PHE A 391 15.39 -9.53 -8.62
C PHE A 391 16.39 -8.40 -8.29
N GLU A 392 15.99 -7.36 -7.56
CA GLU A 392 16.88 -6.26 -7.17
C GLU A 392 18.06 -6.70 -6.29
N ARG A 393 17.84 -7.69 -5.41
CA ARG A 393 18.87 -8.20 -4.50
C ARG A 393 19.89 -9.10 -5.21
N LEU A 394 19.49 -9.82 -6.27
CA LEU A 394 20.33 -10.83 -6.93
C LEU A 394 20.86 -10.42 -8.30
N ASN A 395 20.20 -9.50 -9.00
CA ASN A 395 20.56 -9.12 -10.36
C ASN A 395 21.99 -8.56 -10.42
N GLY A 396 22.82 -9.15 -11.30
CA GLY A 396 24.23 -8.79 -11.46
C GLY A 396 25.18 -9.29 -10.36
N ARG A 397 24.71 -10.17 -9.45
CA ARG A 397 25.54 -10.78 -8.39
C ARG A 397 25.79 -12.26 -8.66
N THR A 398 26.87 -12.79 -8.09
CA THR A 398 27.23 -14.22 -8.13
C THR A 398 27.47 -14.70 -6.71
N GLY A 399 26.94 -15.87 -6.36
CA GLY A 399 27.14 -16.48 -5.05
C GLY A 399 28.61 -16.84 -4.81
N SER A 400 28.99 -16.95 -3.54
CA SER A 400 30.32 -17.43 -3.14
C SER A 400 30.52 -18.90 -3.56
N ALA A 401 31.77 -19.35 -3.67
CA ALA A 401 32.06 -20.73 -4.04
C ALA A 401 31.46 -21.76 -3.05
N GLU A 402 31.37 -21.38 -1.77
CA GLU A 402 30.78 -22.18 -0.69
C GLU A 402 29.26 -22.26 -0.83
N GLU A 403 28.58 -21.13 -1.12
CA GLU A 403 27.14 -21.07 -1.39
C GLU A 403 26.76 -21.91 -2.63
N VAL A 404 27.53 -21.77 -3.71
CA VAL A 404 27.33 -22.54 -4.95
C VAL A 404 27.47 -24.05 -4.70
N GLN A 405 28.45 -24.44 -3.89
CA GLN A 405 28.68 -25.86 -3.57
C GLN A 405 27.57 -26.43 -2.67
N ALA A 406 27.11 -25.66 -1.68
CA ALA A 406 26.00 -26.05 -0.81
C ALA A 406 24.69 -26.18 -1.60
N ALA A 407 24.38 -25.20 -2.47
CA ALA A 407 23.19 -25.24 -3.33
C ALA A 407 23.20 -26.47 -4.26
N ARG A 408 24.34 -26.77 -4.89
CA ARG A 408 24.51 -27.99 -5.72
C ARG A 408 24.31 -29.28 -4.93
N HIS A 409 24.80 -29.33 -3.69
CA HIS A 409 24.68 -30.50 -2.84
C HIS A 409 23.21 -30.79 -2.49
N TYR A 410 22.48 -29.79 -2.00
CA TYR A 410 21.06 -29.95 -1.65
C TYR A 410 20.19 -30.21 -2.87
N TYR A 411 20.50 -29.54 -3.99
CA TYR A 411 19.83 -29.79 -5.26
C TYR A 411 19.93 -31.27 -5.68
N GLY A 412 21.16 -31.81 -5.72
CA GLY A 412 21.36 -33.22 -6.08
C GLY A 412 20.76 -34.21 -5.08
N LYS A 413 20.68 -33.84 -3.80
CA LYS A 413 20.12 -34.68 -2.73
C LYS A 413 18.59 -34.80 -2.81
N TYR A 414 17.90 -33.70 -3.13
CA TYR A 414 16.44 -33.63 -3.04
C TYR A 414 15.68 -33.69 -4.36
N HIS A 415 16.37 -33.58 -5.50
CA HIS A 415 15.75 -33.62 -6.81
C HIS A 415 14.95 -34.91 -7.05
N ASP A 416 15.56 -36.08 -6.87
CA ASP A 416 14.88 -37.37 -7.07
C ASP A 416 13.74 -37.61 -6.06
N PHE A 417 13.92 -37.14 -4.83
CA PHE A 417 12.90 -37.19 -3.78
C PHE A 417 11.66 -36.36 -4.16
N LEU A 418 11.85 -35.13 -4.63
CA LEU A 418 10.76 -34.25 -5.09
C LEU A 418 10.01 -34.87 -6.27
N ILE A 419 10.72 -35.48 -7.22
CA ILE A 419 10.11 -36.18 -8.36
C ILE A 419 9.24 -37.34 -7.86
N ALA A 420 9.78 -38.20 -6.99
CA ALA A 420 9.05 -39.35 -6.45
C ALA A 420 7.78 -38.94 -5.68
N VAL A 421 7.87 -37.86 -4.90
CA VAL A 421 6.73 -37.29 -4.17
C VAL A 421 5.70 -36.68 -5.14
N LEU A 422 6.12 -35.94 -6.18
CA LEU A 422 5.21 -35.29 -7.12
C LEU A 422 4.53 -36.26 -8.10
N ASP A 423 5.22 -37.33 -8.50
CA ASP A 423 4.70 -38.34 -9.43
C ASP A 423 3.71 -39.32 -8.80
N ASN A 424 3.79 -39.54 -7.48
CA ASN A 424 2.90 -40.45 -6.76
C ASN A 424 2.27 -39.76 -5.54
N ARG A 425 0.95 -39.57 -5.57
CA ARG A 425 0.20 -39.00 -4.43
C ARG A 425 0.30 -39.88 -3.18
N ASP A 426 0.36 -41.19 -3.37
CA ASP A 426 0.49 -42.20 -2.31
C ASP A 426 1.97 -42.62 -2.14
N SER A 427 2.90 -41.71 -2.43
CA SER A 427 4.33 -41.97 -2.24
C SER A 427 4.60 -42.43 -0.79
N PRO A 428 5.35 -43.53 -0.58
CA PRO A 428 5.73 -43.97 0.75
C PRO A 428 6.79 -43.07 1.40
N GLU A 429 7.33 -42.11 0.63
CA GLU A 429 8.30 -41.13 1.09
C GLU A 429 7.70 -40.22 2.16
N VAL A 430 8.46 -40.00 3.24
CA VAL A 430 8.05 -39.19 4.38
C VAL A 430 9.06 -38.08 4.66
N ILE A 431 8.63 -37.03 5.35
CA ILE A 431 9.55 -36.03 5.90
C ILE A 431 10.39 -36.69 6.99
N THR A 432 11.72 -36.69 6.83
CA THR A 432 12.67 -37.23 7.82
C THR A 432 13.31 -36.12 8.64
N GLN A 433 14.00 -36.49 9.72
CA GLN A 433 14.77 -35.53 10.51
C GLN A 433 15.89 -34.88 9.67
N GLU A 434 16.51 -35.66 8.79
CA GLU A 434 17.54 -35.19 7.86
C GLU A 434 17.02 -34.07 6.95
N HIS A 435 15.77 -34.16 6.49
CA HIS A 435 15.15 -33.10 5.67
C HIS A 435 15.01 -31.79 6.44
N LEU A 436 14.64 -31.88 7.71
CA LEU A 436 14.45 -30.71 8.58
C LEU A 436 15.81 -30.09 8.96
N ASP A 437 16.83 -30.91 9.20
CA ASP A 437 18.19 -30.44 9.54
C ASP A 437 18.85 -29.74 8.34
N ASP A 438 18.63 -30.25 7.14
CA ASP A 438 19.08 -29.61 5.89
C ASP A 438 18.35 -28.28 5.63
N ALA A 439 17.04 -28.23 5.87
CA ALA A 439 16.26 -26.98 5.78
C ALA A 439 16.78 -25.92 6.75
N ALA A 440 17.08 -26.28 8.00
CA ALA A 440 17.70 -25.38 8.97
C ALA A 440 19.06 -24.85 8.49
N THR A 441 19.84 -25.69 7.82
CA THR A 441 21.15 -25.30 7.29
C THR A 441 21.02 -24.35 6.09
N ALA A 442 20.00 -24.54 5.24
CA ALA A 442 19.69 -23.59 4.18
C ALA A 442 19.25 -22.23 4.74
N ILE A 443 18.41 -22.19 5.78
CA ILE A 443 17.98 -20.93 6.43
C ILE A 443 19.18 -20.16 6.99
N ARG A 444 20.11 -20.84 7.69
CA ARG A 444 21.37 -20.25 8.19
C ARG A 444 22.25 -19.66 7.08
N GLY A 445 22.26 -20.27 5.90
CA GLY A 445 23.00 -19.74 4.75
C GLY A 445 22.38 -18.46 4.17
N LEU A 446 21.04 -18.39 4.17
CA LEU A 446 20.29 -17.22 3.68
C LEU A 446 20.33 -16.04 4.65
N GLU A 447 20.51 -16.32 5.94
CA GLU A 447 20.67 -15.32 7.01
C GLU A 447 21.88 -14.39 6.79
N GLN A 448 22.90 -14.86 6.09
CA GLN A 448 24.13 -14.10 5.86
C GLN A 448 24.14 -13.32 4.54
N THR A 449 23.12 -13.47 3.68
CA THR A 449 23.24 -13.11 2.26
C THR A 449 22.04 -12.39 1.64
N VAL A 450 20.81 -12.87 1.85
CA VAL A 450 19.65 -12.47 1.01
C VAL A 450 18.45 -11.98 1.82
N LEU A 451 18.21 -12.54 3.02
CA LEU A 451 17.02 -12.25 3.82
C LEU A 451 17.32 -11.21 4.92
N ASN A 452 16.32 -10.39 5.27
CA ASN A 452 16.41 -9.48 6.42
C ASN A 452 16.00 -10.19 7.74
N GLY A 453 16.19 -9.52 8.88
CA GLY A 453 15.96 -10.13 10.21
C GLY A 453 14.53 -10.68 10.42
N GLN A 454 13.51 -10.01 9.89
CA GLN A 454 12.10 -10.44 9.98
C GLN A 454 11.83 -11.65 9.07
N GLU A 455 12.36 -11.62 7.84
CA GLU A 455 12.27 -12.73 6.89
C GLU A 455 12.96 -14.00 7.43
N ILE A 456 14.08 -13.84 8.14
CA ILE A 456 14.81 -14.94 8.80
C ILE A 456 14.00 -15.49 9.99
N GLN A 457 13.44 -14.62 10.83
CA GLN A 457 12.65 -15.04 11.98
C GLN A 457 11.44 -15.87 11.55
N ALA A 458 10.69 -15.40 10.55
CA ALA A 458 9.54 -16.13 10.05
C ALA A 458 9.94 -17.44 9.32
N ALA A 459 11.10 -17.48 8.66
CA ALA A 459 11.65 -18.72 8.12
C ALA A 459 11.94 -19.75 9.22
N TRP A 460 12.46 -19.31 10.38
CA TRP A 460 12.66 -20.15 11.55
C TRP A 460 11.35 -20.59 12.22
N ASP A 461 10.35 -19.73 12.28
CA ASP A 461 9.05 -20.07 12.85
C ASP A 461 8.31 -21.11 11.98
N LEU A 462 8.38 -20.97 10.65
CA LEU A 462 7.89 -21.99 9.70
C LEU A 462 8.67 -23.30 9.84
N HIS A 463 9.99 -23.24 10.01
CA HIS A 463 10.82 -24.42 10.26
C HIS A 463 10.41 -25.12 11.55
N GLY A 464 10.14 -24.37 12.63
CA GLY A 464 9.65 -24.90 13.89
C GLY A 464 8.31 -25.62 13.76
N LEU A 465 7.36 -25.06 13.01
CA LEU A 465 6.09 -25.73 12.71
C LEU A 465 6.29 -27.02 11.91
N ALA A 466 7.20 -27.00 10.93
CA ALA A 466 7.52 -28.17 10.11
C ALA A 466 8.19 -29.28 10.94
N VAL A 467 9.06 -28.95 11.89
CA VAL A 467 9.68 -29.92 12.81
C VAL A 467 8.63 -30.57 13.69
N GLN A 468 7.74 -29.79 14.30
CA GLN A 468 6.74 -30.29 15.24
C GLN A 468 5.68 -31.15 14.56
N ASN A 469 5.28 -30.79 13.34
CA ASN A 469 4.08 -31.33 12.72
C ASN A 469 4.32 -32.09 11.42
N GLY A 470 5.46 -31.90 10.76
CA GLY A 470 5.78 -32.51 9.48
C GLY A 470 6.47 -33.87 9.58
N LEU A 471 7.25 -34.13 10.64
CA LEU A 471 8.08 -35.33 10.75
C LEU A 471 7.25 -36.62 10.64
N GLY A 472 7.70 -37.53 9.75
CA GLY A 472 7.05 -38.82 9.50
C GLY A 472 5.80 -38.76 8.63
N ARG A 473 5.39 -37.56 8.16
CA ARG A 473 4.24 -37.42 7.26
C ARG A 473 4.63 -37.61 5.80
N ASN A 474 3.78 -38.32 5.07
CA ASN A 474 3.85 -38.43 3.62
C ASN A 474 3.09 -37.29 2.92
N ARG A 475 3.14 -37.24 1.59
CA ARG A 475 2.50 -36.20 0.76
C ARG A 475 1.05 -35.93 1.13
N ALA A 476 0.22 -36.98 1.21
CA ALA A 476 -1.21 -36.83 1.48
C ALA A 476 -1.45 -36.24 2.88
N GLN A 477 -0.71 -36.72 3.88
CA GLN A 477 -0.83 -36.26 5.26
C GLN A 477 -0.36 -34.81 5.46
N VAL A 478 0.61 -34.35 4.65
CA VAL A 478 1.01 -32.94 4.61
C VAL A 478 -0.06 -32.09 3.93
N GLN A 479 -0.68 -32.56 2.86
CA GLN A 479 -1.79 -31.85 2.21
C GLN A 479 -3.00 -31.69 3.15
N ASP A 480 -3.34 -32.74 3.90
CA ASP A 480 -4.42 -32.67 4.89
C ASP A 480 -4.10 -31.64 5.98
N LEU A 481 -2.84 -31.60 6.44
CA LEU A 481 -2.38 -30.59 7.40
C LEU A 481 -2.51 -29.16 6.82
N MET A 482 -2.11 -28.95 5.57
CA MET A 482 -2.19 -27.64 4.90
C MET A 482 -3.63 -27.23 4.52
N ALA A 483 -4.58 -28.17 4.47
CA ALA A 483 -5.99 -27.90 4.20
C ALA A 483 -6.79 -27.54 5.46
N ASP A 484 -6.28 -27.91 6.64
CA ASP A 484 -6.90 -27.64 7.93
C ASP A 484 -6.85 -26.15 8.28
N GLU A 485 -8.00 -25.58 8.62
CA GLU A 485 -8.12 -24.15 8.96
C GLU A 485 -7.25 -23.75 10.16
N TYR A 486 -7.05 -24.64 11.13
CA TYR A 486 -6.19 -24.35 12.27
C TYR A 486 -4.75 -24.05 11.82
N TRP A 487 -4.19 -24.89 10.95
CA TRP A 487 -2.82 -24.72 10.44
C TRP A 487 -2.70 -23.58 9.43
N VAL A 488 -3.76 -23.32 8.66
CA VAL A 488 -3.85 -22.12 7.82
C VAL A 488 -3.71 -20.86 8.68
N GLU A 489 -4.43 -20.77 9.81
CA GLU A 489 -4.34 -19.61 10.71
C GLU A 489 -2.99 -19.51 11.43
N GLN A 490 -2.42 -20.63 11.90
CA GLN A 490 -1.09 -20.62 12.52
C GLN A 490 0.00 -20.12 11.57
N VAL A 491 -0.02 -20.58 10.31
CA VAL A 491 0.96 -20.13 9.31
C VAL A 491 0.65 -18.72 8.81
N LYS A 492 -0.61 -18.30 8.72
CA LYS A 492 -0.96 -16.90 8.45
C LYS A 492 -0.37 -15.97 9.48
N VAL A 493 -0.43 -16.28 10.78
CA VAL A 493 0.19 -15.46 11.83
C VAL A 493 1.70 -15.27 11.61
N ILE A 494 2.41 -16.34 11.23
CA ILE A 494 3.85 -16.27 10.93
C ILE A 494 4.11 -15.48 9.65
N LEU A 495 3.31 -15.69 8.61
CA LEU A 495 3.42 -14.93 7.37
C LEU A 495 3.05 -13.47 7.59
N ASP A 496 2.11 -13.16 8.49
CA ASP A 496 1.67 -11.81 8.83
C ASP A 496 2.83 -10.96 9.39
N GLN A 497 3.80 -11.60 10.07
CA GLN A 497 5.05 -10.98 10.53
C GLN A 497 6.00 -10.59 9.38
N ILE A 498 5.92 -11.23 8.20
CA ILE A 498 6.65 -10.83 6.97
C ILE A 498 5.78 -9.89 6.11
N ILE A 499 4.46 -10.04 6.19
CA ILE A 499 3.49 -9.34 5.36
C ILE A 499 3.45 -7.84 5.70
N ASP A 500 3.96 -7.36 6.84
CA ASP A 500 4.14 -5.91 7.06
C ASP A 500 5.11 -5.26 6.04
N LEU A 501 6.03 -6.03 5.46
CA LEU A 501 6.87 -5.59 4.33
C LEU A 501 6.17 -5.68 2.96
N ILE A 502 5.06 -6.42 2.86
CA ILE A 502 4.22 -6.64 1.64
C ILE A 502 2.93 -5.78 1.70
N ARG A 503 2.52 -5.32 2.89
CA ARG A 503 1.26 -4.62 3.20
C ARG A 503 1.23 -3.16 2.75
N ASP A 504 2.36 -2.55 2.41
CA ASP A 504 2.36 -1.21 1.82
C ASP A 504 1.52 -1.15 0.52
N THR A 505 1.29 -2.29 -0.15
CA THR A 505 0.40 -2.41 -1.32
C THR A 505 -1.06 -2.73 -0.98
N ARG A 506 -1.35 -3.27 0.21
CA ARG A 506 -2.70 -3.74 0.58
C ARG A 506 -3.54 -2.66 1.26
N LEU A 507 -2.91 -1.71 1.97
CA LEU A 507 -3.61 -0.56 2.54
C LEU A 507 -4.23 0.34 1.45
N GLU A 508 -3.55 0.59 0.33
CA GLU A 508 -4.10 1.43 -0.75
C GLU A 508 -5.31 0.81 -1.48
N ILE A 509 -5.41 -0.51 -1.56
CA ILE A 509 -6.50 -1.22 -2.26
C ILE A 509 -7.80 -1.18 -1.46
N ILE A 510 -7.73 -1.28 -0.13
CA ILE A 510 -8.90 -1.16 0.75
C ILE A 510 -9.47 0.27 0.69
N LEU A 511 -8.61 1.26 0.44
CA LEU A 511 -8.94 2.68 0.49
C LEU A 511 -9.58 3.27 -0.79
N ARG A 512 -9.63 2.51 -1.89
CA ARG A 512 -10.07 3.00 -3.23
C ARG A 512 -11.31 2.31 -3.81
N PHE A 513 -11.94 1.39 -3.07
CA PHE A 513 -13.35 1.05 -3.34
C PHE A 513 -14.24 2.20 -2.87
N GLU A 514 -15.38 2.43 -3.54
CA GLU A 514 -16.48 3.26 -3.02
C GLU A 514 -16.56 3.01 -1.50
N CYS A 515 -16.17 4.02 -0.72
CA CYS A 515 -16.17 3.89 0.72
C CYS A 515 -17.63 3.85 1.13
N LYS A 516 -18.17 2.67 1.41
CA LYS A 516 -19.57 2.56 1.82
C LYS A 516 -19.80 3.32 3.12
N SER A 517 -18.75 3.56 3.92
CA SER A 517 -18.76 4.50 5.04
C SER A 517 -19.00 5.95 4.58
N THR A 518 -18.40 6.42 3.47
CA THR A 518 -18.69 7.76 2.91
C THR A 518 -20.15 7.88 2.48
N LYS A 519 -20.69 6.86 1.81
CA LYS A 519 -22.11 6.79 1.46
C LYS A 519 -23.02 6.74 2.69
N ALA A 520 -22.65 5.96 3.71
CA ALA A 520 -23.41 5.87 4.97
C ALA A 520 -23.43 7.22 5.70
N VAL A 521 -22.28 7.91 5.80
CA VAL A 521 -22.16 9.24 6.39
C VAL A 521 -22.94 10.28 5.58
N GLY A 522 -22.85 10.25 4.26
CA GLY A 522 -23.59 11.13 3.36
C GLY A 522 -25.11 10.97 3.53
N ASN A 523 -25.60 9.73 3.61
CA ASN A 523 -27.01 9.44 3.87
C ASN A 523 -27.45 9.86 5.29
N TYR A 524 -26.63 9.58 6.30
CA TYR A 524 -26.94 9.91 7.69
C TYR A 524 -27.11 11.42 7.89
N TYR A 525 -26.23 12.24 7.29
CA TYR A 525 -26.26 13.70 7.40
C TYR A 525 -27.02 14.43 6.29
N GLY A 526 -27.37 13.76 5.19
CA GLY A 526 -27.97 14.40 4.02
C GLY A 526 -27.00 15.28 3.23
N LEU A 527 -25.72 14.90 3.19
CA LEU A 527 -24.64 15.63 2.51
C LEU A 527 -24.29 15.00 1.16
N PRO A 528 -23.88 15.80 0.15
CA PRO A 528 -23.58 15.30 -1.20
C PRO A 528 -22.18 14.67 -1.31
N LEU A 529 -21.79 13.84 -0.33
CA LEU A 529 -20.43 13.27 -0.26
C LEU A 529 -20.09 12.30 -1.41
N GLU A 530 -21.10 11.82 -2.14
CA GLU A 530 -20.89 11.01 -3.35
C GLU A 530 -20.33 11.86 -4.52
N ASP A 531 -20.63 13.16 -4.56
CA ASP A 531 -20.09 14.07 -5.59
C ASP A 531 -18.62 14.48 -5.29
N ASP A 532 -18.16 14.24 -4.06
CA ASP A 532 -16.83 14.63 -3.55
C ASP A 532 -15.80 13.48 -3.55
N GLU A 533 -16.05 12.41 -4.29
CA GLU A 533 -15.12 11.28 -4.37
C GLU A 533 -13.74 11.70 -4.90
N GLU A 534 -13.71 12.62 -5.87
CA GLU A 534 -12.46 13.20 -6.40
C GLU A 534 -11.71 13.98 -5.32
N LEU A 535 -12.40 14.86 -4.60
CA LEU A 535 -11.82 15.65 -3.51
C LEU A 535 -11.30 14.75 -2.38
N THR A 536 -12.08 13.76 -1.97
CA THR A 536 -11.72 12.77 -0.96
C THR A 536 -10.51 11.94 -1.38
N GLY A 537 -10.44 11.56 -2.66
CA GLY A 537 -9.30 10.88 -3.26
C GLY A 537 -8.02 11.74 -3.21
N ARG A 538 -8.13 13.02 -3.58
CA ARG A 538 -7.02 13.97 -3.51
C ARG A 538 -6.52 14.20 -2.09
N VAL A 539 -7.42 14.39 -1.12
CA VAL A 539 -7.07 14.49 0.31
C VAL A 539 -6.28 13.26 0.77
N LYS A 540 -6.71 12.05 0.40
CA LYS A 540 -6.00 10.82 0.76
C LYS A 540 -4.62 10.73 0.11
N GLN A 541 -4.55 10.86 -1.21
CA GLN A 541 -3.31 10.64 -1.97
C GLN A 541 -2.28 11.76 -1.76
N GLU A 542 -2.74 13.00 -1.73
CA GLU A 542 -1.85 14.16 -1.70
C GLU A 542 -1.48 14.60 -0.28
N PHE A 543 -2.17 14.11 0.76
CA PHE A 543 -1.93 14.49 2.14
C PHE A 543 -1.72 13.28 3.07
N PHE A 544 -2.72 12.42 3.27
CA PHE A 544 -2.63 11.34 4.25
C PHE A 544 -1.63 10.24 3.85
N PHE A 545 -1.64 9.77 2.60
CA PHE A 545 -0.77 8.67 2.13
C PHE A 545 0.70 9.04 1.99
N ARG A 546 1.03 10.32 2.20
CA ARG A 546 2.41 10.79 2.22
C ARG A 546 3.17 10.38 3.49
N THR A 547 2.49 9.86 4.52
CA THR A 547 3.08 9.63 5.85
C THR A 547 2.60 8.32 6.47
N PRO A 548 3.40 7.67 7.33
CA PRO A 548 2.98 6.56 8.20
C PRO A 548 1.67 6.82 8.94
N LEU A 549 1.57 7.94 9.66
CA LEU A 549 0.40 8.25 10.47
C LEU A 549 -0.82 8.52 9.60
N GLY A 550 -0.66 9.25 8.50
CA GLY A 550 -1.77 9.52 7.62
C GLY A 550 -2.32 8.26 6.96
N ARG A 551 -1.46 7.28 6.62
CA ARG A 551 -1.89 5.94 6.17
C ARG A 551 -2.69 5.19 7.24
N LEU A 552 -2.23 5.21 8.48
CA LEU A 552 -2.97 4.64 9.62
C LEU A 552 -4.36 5.29 9.74
N LEU A 553 -4.42 6.62 9.85
CA LEU A 553 -5.67 7.37 10.03
C LEU A 553 -6.65 7.16 8.87
N ALA A 554 -6.15 7.18 7.64
CA ALA A 554 -7.00 6.97 6.47
C ALA A 554 -7.56 5.55 6.39
N SER A 555 -6.86 4.54 6.95
CA SER A 555 -7.30 3.15 6.96
C SER A 555 -8.41 2.84 7.97
N LEU A 556 -8.47 3.57 9.10
CA LEU A 556 -9.38 3.25 10.21
C LEU A 556 -10.85 3.14 9.81
N PRO A 557 -11.43 4.05 9.00
CA PRO A 557 -12.84 3.95 8.60
C PRO A 557 -13.15 2.72 7.74
N TYR A 558 -12.13 2.10 7.16
CA TYR A 558 -12.27 0.93 6.30
C TYR A 558 -12.10 -0.37 7.06
N VAL A 559 -11.14 -0.44 7.98
CA VAL A 559 -11.02 -1.58 8.90
C VAL A 559 -12.30 -1.71 9.74
N ASN A 560 -12.88 -0.57 10.11
CA ASN A 560 -14.11 -0.50 10.90
C ASN A 560 -15.37 -0.26 10.04
N GLU A 561 -15.33 -0.53 8.73
CA GLU A 561 -16.41 -0.17 7.78
C GLU A 561 -17.78 -0.72 8.18
N LEU A 562 -17.84 -1.96 8.66
CA LEU A 562 -19.11 -2.58 9.08
C LEU A 562 -19.70 -1.90 10.32
N GLU A 563 -18.85 -1.54 11.28
CA GLU A 563 -19.26 -0.88 12.51
C GLU A 563 -19.75 0.55 12.22
N VAL A 564 -19.02 1.28 11.37
CA VAL A 564 -19.42 2.62 10.91
C VAL A 564 -20.77 2.56 10.21
N GLN A 565 -20.98 1.60 9.30
CA GLN A 565 -22.27 1.43 8.64
C GLN A 565 -23.38 1.10 9.62
N GLU A 566 -23.15 0.17 10.57
CA GLU A 566 -24.17 -0.24 11.54
C GLU A 566 -24.67 0.95 12.36
N ARG A 567 -23.75 1.78 12.86
CA ARG A 567 -24.09 2.96 13.67
C ARG A 567 -24.75 4.06 12.84
N MET A 568 -24.42 4.15 11.56
CA MET A 568 -24.93 5.15 10.61
C MET A 568 -26.12 4.66 9.76
N LYS A 569 -26.78 3.55 10.09
CA LYS A 569 -27.94 3.01 9.34
C LYS A 569 -29.20 3.89 9.39
N GLY A 570 -29.28 4.79 10.36
CA GLY A 570 -30.41 5.71 10.55
C GLY A 570 -30.23 7.03 9.83
N GLU A 571 -31.11 7.98 10.15
CA GLU A 571 -30.91 9.39 9.81
C GLU A 571 -30.49 10.14 11.08
N GLY A 572 -29.52 11.05 10.93
CA GLY A 572 -29.13 11.97 12.00
C GLY A 572 -30.28 12.92 12.38
N GLY A 573 -30.19 13.47 13.59
CA GLY A 573 -31.17 14.46 14.06
C GLY A 573 -31.14 15.74 13.21
N ASP A 574 -32.27 16.45 13.13
CA ASP A 574 -32.37 17.67 12.31
C ASP A 574 -31.32 18.72 12.68
N ASP A 575 -31.08 18.93 13.99
CA ASP A 575 -30.05 19.86 14.47
C ASP A 575 -28.63 19.39 14.09
N GLU A 576 -28.37 18.08 14.16
CA GLU A 576 -27.08 17.46 13.80
C GLU A 576 -26.79 17.62 12.29
N LYS A 577 -27.81 17.46 11.44
CA LYS A 577 -27.71 17.66 9.99
C LYS A 577 -27.43 19.11 9.63
N VAL A 578 -28.04 20.07 10.33
CA VAL A 578 -27.79 21.51 10.13
C VAL A 578 -26.35 21.86 10.47
N GLU A 579 -25.83 21.34 11.59
CA GLU A 579 -24.43 21.55 11.98
C GLU A 579 -23.45 20.88 11.00
N ALA A 580 -23.74 19.65 10.56
CA ALA A 580 -22.92 18.95 9.57
C ALA A 580 -22.86 19.72 8.23
N ALA A 581 -23.98 20.25 7.76
CA ALA A 581 -24.04 21.10 6.56
C ALA A 581 -23.24 22.40 6.72
N TYR A 582 -23.32 23.05 7.90
CA TYR A 582 -22.54 24.24 8.19
C TYR A 582 -21.03 23.98 8.06
N TYR A 583 -20.53 22.89 8.64
CA TYR A 583 -19.10 22.54 8.55
C TYR A 583 -18.68 22.09 7.15
N TYR A 584 -19.55 21.34 6.46
CA TYR A 584 -19.33 20.96 5.07
C TYR A 584 -19.13 22.20 4.19
N ASP A 585 -20.08 23.16 4.20
CA ASP A 585 -20.01 24.38 3.40
C ASP A 585 -18.81 25.26 3.77
N LYS A 586 -18.47 25.34 5.06
CA LYS A 586 -17.34 26.16 5.54
C LYS A 586 -15.99 25.64 5.06
N TYR A 587 -15.79 24.32 5.06
CA TYR A 587 -14.47 23.72 4.85
C TYR A 587 -14.27 23.10 3.46
N HIS A 588 -15.33 22.77 2.71
CA HIS A 588 -15.22 22.15 1.40
C HIS A 588 -14.33 22.96 0.44
N ASP A 589 -14.71 24.21 0.15
CA ASP A 589 -13.97 25.07 -0.78
C ASP A 589 -12.61 25.50 -0.23
N TYR A 590 -12.51 25.67 1.09
CA TYR A 590 -11.23 25.92 1.75
C TYR A 590 -10.24 24.78 1.50
N MET A 591 -10.68 23.52 1.65
CA MET A 591 -9.83 22.35 1.43
C MET A 591 -9.44 22.20 -0.05
N VAL A 592 -10.34 22.46 -0.99
CA VAL A 592 -10.01 22.52 -2.43
C VAL A 592 -8.89 23.54 -2.67
N SER A 593 -9.01 24.75 -2.10
CA SER A 593 -8.00 25.80 -2.28
C SER A 593 -6.62 25.44 -1.70
N VAL A 594 -6.58 24.74 -0.56
CA VAL A 594 -5.33 24.27 0.06
C VAL A 594 -4.73 23.09 -0.71
N LEU A 595 -5.56 22.28 -1.37
CA LEU A 595 -5.09 21.16 -2.18
C LEU A 595 -4.51 21.62 -3.52
N ASP A 596 -5.14 22.59 -4.17
CA ASP A 596 -4.71 23.16 -5.45
C ASP A 596 -3.36 23.91 -5.36
N ASP A 597 -3.00 24.41 -4.17
CA ASP A 597 -1.66 24.95 -3.89
C ASP A 597 -0.92 24.11 -2.82
N PRO A 598 -0.08 23.14 -3.24
CA PRO A 598 0.78 22.37 -2.33
C PRO A 598 1.74 23.20 -1.47
N ASN A 599 1.99 24.46 -1.83
CA ASN A 599 2.82 25.40 -1.08
C ASN A 599 1.99 26.50 -0.39
N SER A 600 0.67 26.28 -0.22
CA SER A 600 -0.23 27.24 0.42
C SER A 600 0.34 27.75 1.74
N SER A 601 0.27 29.07 1.92
CA SER A 601 0.67 29.77 3.14
C SER A 601 -0.39 29.73 4.24
N GLU A 602 -1.56 29.13 3.96
CA GLU A 602 -2.61 28.91 4.95
C GLU A 602 -2.08 28.05 6.10
N VAL A 603 -2.58 28.33 7.30
CA VAL A 603 -2.20 27.59 8.51
C VAL A 603 -3.43 27.20 9.31
N VAL A 604 -3.28 26.16 10.13
CA VAL A 604 -4.31 25.81 11.13
C VAL A 604 -4.49 26.96 12.11
N THR A 605 -5.73 27.39 12.32
CA THR A 605 -6.08 28.47 13.25
C THR A 605 -6.75 27.90 14.51
N ALA A 606 -6.86 28.71 15.57
CA ALA A 606 -7.65 28.36 16.75
C ALA A 606 -9.11 28.05 16.39
N GLU A 607 -9.70 28.81 15.45
CA GLU A 607 -11.06 28.56 14.95
C GLU A 607 -11.19 27.18 14.29
N HIS A 608 -10.20 26.76 13.49
CA HIS A 608 -10.21 25.42 12.90
C HIS A 608 -10.17 24.32 13.96
N LEU A 609 -9.42 24.53 15.04
CA LEU A 609 -9.33 23.59 16.14
C LEU A 609 -10.62 23.58 16.98
N ASP A 610 -11.25 24.73 17.21
CA ASP A 610 -12.53 24.82 17.92
C ASP A 610 -13.65 24.11 17.14
N ASP A 611 -13.69 24.32 15.82
CA ASP A 611 -14.64 23.63 14.94
C ASP A 611 -14.41 22.13 14.90
N ALA A 612 -13.15 21.68 14.80
CA ALA A 612 -12.82 20.26 14.85
C ALA A 612 -13.22 19.63 16.20
N PHE A 613 -13.07 20.36 17.31
CA PHE A 613 -13.52 19.89 18.62
C PHE A 613 -15.04 19.78 18.69
N ALA A 614 -15.76 20.76 18.13
CA ALA A 614 -17.22 20.72 18.07
C ALA A 614 -17.72 19.49 17.30
N VAL A 615 -17.07 19.12 16.19
CA VAL A 615 -17.37 17.89 15.43
C VAL A 615 -17.10 16.64 16.29
N VAL A 616 -15.94 16.55 16.95
CA VAL A 616 -15.62 15.42 17.85
C VAL A 616 -16.63 15.31 18.99
N TYR A 617 -16.99 16.44 19.58
CA TYR A 617 -17.98 16.51 20.65
C TYR A 617 -19.36 16.06 20.16
N GLY A 618 -19.83 16.52 18.99
CA GLY A 618 -21.08 16.06 18.40
C GLY A 618 -21.11 14.54 18.20
N LEU A 619 -20.06 13.99 17.59
CA LEU A 619 -19.91 12.54 17.38
C LEU A 619 -19.90 11.75 18.69
N SER A 620 -19.36 12.32 19.78
CA SER A 620 -19.38 11.68 21.11
C SER A 620 -20.78 11.56 21.72
N GLN A 621 -21.73 12.38 21.27
CA GLN A 621 -23.10 12.34 21.77
C GLN A 621 -23.97 11.34 21.00
N THR A 622 -23.62 11.02 19.75
CA THR A 622 -24.50 10.28 18.82
C THR A 622 -23.92 8.99 18.25
N VAL A 623 -22.60 8.93 17.98
CA VAL A 623 -21.99 7.87 17.16
C VAL A 623 -20.92 7.08 17.92
N LEU A 624 -20.07 7.76 18.69
CA LEU A 624 -18.93 7.14 19.36
C LEU A 624 -19.33 6.48 20.68
N THR A 625 -18.62 5.43 21.05
CA THR A 625 -18.69 4.88 22.42
C THR A 625 -17.98 5.82 23.40
N ASN A 626 -18.16 5.61 24.71
CA ASN A 626 -17.47 6.39 25.74
C ASN A 626 -15.93 6.27 25.63
N GLU A 627 -15.43 5.08 25.33
CA GLU A 627 -13.98 4.80 25.21
C GLU A 627 -13.40 5.46 23.97
N GLU A 628 -14.10 5.38 22.83
CA GLU A 628 -13.73 6.05 21.58
C GLU A 628 -13.79 7.58 21.73
N SER A 629 -14.77 8.10 22.47
CA SER A 629 -14.91 9.53 22.75
C SER A 629 -13.77 10.07 23.61
N ALA A 630 -13.35 9.29 24.62
CA ALA A 630 -12.19 9.62 25.44
C ALA A 630 -10.91 9.64 24.58
N LEU A 631 -10.70 8.62 23.73
CA LEU A 631 -9.58 8.57 22.80
C LEU A 631 -9.60 9.75 21.81
N ALA A 632 -10.74 10.06 21.21
CA ALA A 632 -10.87 11.16 20.25
C ALA A 632 -10.53 12.51 20.91
N THR A 633 -10.95 12.70 22.16
CA THR A 633 -10.60 13.88 22.97
C THR A 633 -9.10 13.95 23.26
N ASP A 634 -8.48 12.83 23.65
CA ASP A 634 -7.04 12.76 23.91
C ASP A 634 -6.23 13.04 22.63
N LEU A 635 -6.59 12.43 21.51
CA LEU A 635 -5.93 12.66 20.22
C LEU A 635 -6.13 14.09 19.71
N TYR A 636 -7.28 14.69 19.98
CA TYR A 636 -7.50 16.12 19.69
C TYR A 636 -6.43 16.97 20.40
N TYR A 637 -6.24 16.80 21.70
CA TYR A 637 -5.26 17.60 22.44
C TYR A 637 -3.81 17.21 22.17
N LEU A 638 -3.51 15.93 22.01
CA LEU A 638 -2.14 15.42 21.91
C LEU A 638 -1.58 15.44 20.48
N ALA A 639 -2.44 15.28 19.48
CA ALA A 639 -2.03 15.20 18.07
C ALA A 639 -2.57 16.36 17.22
N LEU A 640 -3.80 16.85 17.43
CA LEU A 640 -4.38 17.88 16.56
C LEU A 640 -4.05 19.31 17.01
N VAL A 641 -4.26 19.67 18.27
CA VAL A 641 -3.96 21.01 18.81
C VAL A 641 -2.52 21.50 18.55
N PRO A 642 -1.48 20.64 18.62
CA PRO A 642 -0.11 21.03 18.27
C PRO A 642 0.03 21.61 16.86
N THR A 643 -0.87 21.28 15.93
CA THR A 643 -0.83 21.76 14.54
C THR A 643 -1.19 23.23 14.38
N GLU A 644 -1.70 23.92 15.41
CA GLU A 644 -2.00 25.35 15.35
C GLU A 644 -0.78 26.16 14.83
N GLY A 645 -1.00 26.94 13.78
CA GLY A 645 0.03 27.72 13.11
C GLY A 645 0.88 26.96 12.09
N MET A 646 0.66 25.65 11.89
CA MET A 646 1.35 24.86 10.87
C MET A 646 0.67 24.98 9.49
N THR A 647 1.49 25.05 8.44
CA THR A 647 1.05 24.91 7.04
C THR A 647 0.83 23.45 6.66
N ARG A 648 0.18 23.20 5.52
CA ARG A 648 0.03 21.85 4.92
C ARG A 648 1.33 21.05 4.95
N ARG A 649 2.45 21.65 4.51
CA ARG A 649 3.75 20.97 4.44
C ARG A 649 4.29 20.61 5.82
N GLN A 650 4.10 21.49 6.79
CA GLN A 650 4.54 21.25 8.17
C GLN A 650 3.72 20.13 8.82
N ILE A 651 2.41 20.06 8.55
CA ILE A 651 1.57 18.95 9.04
C ILE A 651 1.98 17.62 8.43
N VAL A 652 2.30 17.58 7.12
CA VAL A 652 2.83 16.35 6.49
C VAL A 652 4.14 15.92 7.17
N THR A 653 5.06 16.84 7.45
CA THR A 653 6.28 16.50 8.20
C THR A 653 5.99 16.03 9.63
N TYR A 654 5.02 16.66 10.30
CA TYR A 654 4.60 16.28 11.65
C TYR A 654 3.99 14.87 11.69
N MET A 655 3.15 14.51 10.71
CA MET A 655 2.58 13.17 10.56
C MET A 655 3.60 12.09 10.15
N ASP A 656 4.76 12.49 9.64
CA ASP A 656 5.86 11.57 9.31
C ASP A 656 6.72 11.20 10.53
N ASP A 657 6.50 11.84 11.69
CA ASP A 657 7.26 11.59 12.91
C ASP A 657 6.92 10.21 13.52
N PRO A 658 7.90 9.30 13.69
CA PRO A 658 7.68 7.98 14.27
C PRO A 658 7.14 7.97 15.70
N ALA A 659 7.45 8.98 16.52
CA ALA A 659 6.92 9.11 17.87
C ALA A 659 5.44 9.51 17.84
N LEU A 660 5.04 10.37 16.89
CA LEU A 660 3.63 10.70 16.69
C LEU A 660 2.83 9.47 16.23
N TYR A 661 3.36 8.73 15.25
CA TYR A 661 2.75 7.48 14.80
C TYR A 661 2.51 6.52 15.97
N ARG A 662 3.55 6.23 16.77
CA ARG A 662 3.45 5.30 17.91
C ARG A 662 2.44 5.77 18.95
N MET A 663 2.47 7.05 19.32
CA MET A 663 1.52 7.61 20.29
C MET A 663 0.07 7.44 19.83
N VAL A 664 -0.22 7.74 18.56
CA VAL A 664 -1.58 7.60 18.00
C VAL A 664 -1.96 6.12 17.88
N TYR A 665 -1.05 5.28 17.39
CA TYR A 665 -1.27 3.86 17.24
C TYR A 665 -1.58 3.17 18.57
N ASP A 666 -0.76 3.41 19.60
CA ASP A 666 -0.93 2.82 20.92
C ASP A 666 -2.25 3.29 21.57
N GLY A 667 -2.61 4.55 21.37
CA GLY A 667 -3.91 5.08 21.81
C GLY A 667 -5.08 4.37 21.14
N ILE A 668 -5.04 4.18 19.82
CA ILE A 668 -6.08 3.46 19.08
C ILE A 668 -6.15 2.00 19.52
N LYS A 669 -5.01 1.30 19.60
CA LYS A 669 -4.95 -0.11 19.96
C LYS A 669 -5.43 -0.40 21.39
N ALA A 670 -5.38 0.60 22.27
CA ALA A 670 -5.89 0.48 23.63
C ALA A 670 -7.42 0.45 23.71
N VAL A 671 -8.15 0.85 22.66
CA VAL A 671 -9.62 0.87 22.62
C VAL A 671 -10.14 -0.41 21.93
N PRO A 672 -10.77 -1.34 22.67
CA PRO A 672 -11.17 -2.65 22.13
C PRO A 672 -12.22 -2.61 21.02
N THR A 673 -13.00 -1.53 20.93
CA THR A 673 -14.05 -1.37 19.92
C THR A 673 -13.53 -0.84 18.58
N ILE A 674 -12.26 -0.44 18.51
CA ILE A 674 -11.62 -0.01 17.27
C ILE A 674 -10.71 -1.14 16.78
N GLU A 675 -11.03 -1.68 15.62
CA GLU A 675 -10.13 -2.56 14.90
C GLU A 675 -9.01 -1.75 14.24
N VAL A 676 -7.77 -2.13 14.54
CA VAL A 676 -6.57 -1.51 13.97
C VAL A 676 -5.60 -2.60 13.54
N HIS A 677 -4.97 -2.42 12.38
CA HIS A 677 -3.92 -3.31 11.89
C HIS A 677 -2.71 -3.31 12.83
N ASP A 678 -1.81 -4.29 12.70
CA ASP A 678 -0.55 -4.29 13.44
C ASP A 678 0.33 -3.08 13.09
N PRO A 679 1.18 -2.60 14.03
CA PRO A 679 1.93 -1.36 13.81
C PRO A 679 2.99 -1.61 12.75
N ILE A 680 3.18 -0.63 11.86
CA ILE A 680 4.28 -0.72 10.90
C ILE A 680 5.62 -0.55 11.64
N ASP A 681 6.63 -1.32 11.22
CA ASP A 681 7.96 -1.26 11.81
C ASP A 681 8.67 0.03 11.39
N LEU A 682 8.52 1.07 12.22
CA LEU A 682 9.21 2.33 12.04
C LEU A 682 10.58 2.30 12.69
N PRO A 683 11.58 3.00 12.14
CA PRO A 683 12.87 3.16 12.79
C PRO A 683 12.68 3.59 14.26
N PRO A 684 13.56 3.12 15.18
CA PRO A 684 13.49 3.55 16.57
C PRO A 684 13.49 5.08 16.61
N VAL A 685 12.61 5.66 17.43
CA VAL A 685 12.58 7.13 17.61
C VAL A 685 14.02 7.53 17.92
N PRO A 686 14.66 8.38 17.10
CA PRO A 686 16.00 8.84 17.41
C PRO A 686 15.95 9.42 18.81
N VAL A 687 16.74 8.89 19.75
CA VAL A 687 16.89 9.52 21.06
C VAL A 687 17.50 10.88 20.76
N GLU A 688 16.68 11.91 20.89
CA GLU A 688 17.08 13.25 20.50
C GLU A 688 18.12 13.71 21.51
N ASP A 689 19.39 13.79 21.11
CA ASP A 689 20.44 14.19 22.04
C ASP A 689 20.21 15.64 22.49
N PRO A 690 20.01 15.89 23.79
CA PRO A 690 19.80 17.23 24.29
C PRO A 690 21.11 18.05 24.20
N ALA A 691 20.99 19.35 23.96
CA ALA A 691 22.11 20.29 24.02
C ALA A 691 22.68 20.45 25.44
N ALA A 692 21.88 20.13 26.46
CA ALA A 692 22.31 19.88 27.83
C ALA A 692 21.24 19.07 28.57
N TYR A 693 21.66 18.18 29.47
CA TYR A 693 20.76 17.42 30.34
C TYR A 693 21.32 17.34 31.75
N TRP A 694 20.65 17.94 32.71
CA TRP A 694 21.00 17.86 34.13
C TRP A 694 19.96 17.03 34.87
N LYS A 695 20.39 15.84 35.31
CA LYS A 695 19.58 14.95 36.15
C LYS A 695 19.29 15.53 37.51
N LEU A 696 20.22 16.29 38.08
CA LEU A 696 20.10 16.87 39.42
C LEU A 696 19.99 15.83 40.57
N ASP A 697 20.48 14.62 40.32
CA ASP A 697 20.64 13.49 41.26
C ASP A 697 21.81 13.68 42.26
N GLY A 698 21.87 14.83 42.93
CA GLY A 698 22.93 15.13 43.91
C GLY A 698 24.17 15.83 43.34
N ASN A 699 24.19 16.16 42.05
CA ASN A 699 25.21 16.97 41.42
C ASN A 699 24.68 17.74 40.18
N GLY A 700 25.47 18.70 39.70
CA GLY A 700 25.16 19.52 38.52
C GLY A 700 25.80 19.06 37.21
N SER A 701 26.19 17.78 37.09
CA SER A 701 26.85 17.26 35.89
C SER A 701 25.90 17.20 34.69
N ASP A 702 26.44 17.48 33.50
CA ASP A 702 25.72 17.37 32.23
C ASP A 702 25.79 15.94 31.69
N ALA A 703 24.65 15.26 31.69
CA ALA A 703 24.45 13.91 31.21
C ALA A 703 24.26 13.82 29.69
N SER A 704 24.21 14.95 28.96
CA SER A 704 24.13 14.93 27.49
C SER A 704 25.46 14.57 26.80
N GLY A 705 26.57 14.60 27.54
CA GLY A 705 27.92 14.41 26.98
C GLY A 705 28.54 15.68 26.38
N ASN A 706 27.82 16.80 26.34
CA ASN A 706 28.31 18.07 25.79
C ASN A 706 29.18 18.89 26.76
N GLY A 707 29.38 18.42 27.99
CA GLY A 707 30.31 19.01 28.95
C GLY A 707 29.86 20.38 29.49
N ARG A 708 28.57 20.57 29.73
CA ARG A 708 27.98 21.85 30.17
C ARG A 708 27.43 21.79 31.60
N PRO A 709 28.26 21.59 32.65
CA PRO A 709 27.75 21.45 34.01
C PRO A 709 27.11 22.75 34.54
N VAL A 710 26.16 22.61 35.46
CA VAL A 710 25.60 23.72 36.23
C VAL A 710 26.27 23.85 37.59
N THR A 711 26.44 25.09 38.05
CA THR A 711 26.99 25.39 39.38
C THR A 711 25.90 25.92 40.29
N THR A 712 25.68 25.27 41.43
CA THR A 712 24.70 25.70 42.45
C THR A 712 25.22 26.90 43.25
N ARG A 713 24.35 27.87 43.53
CA ARG A 713 24.64 29.10 44.29
C ARG A 713 23.47 29.45 45.22
N GLY A 714 23.75 30.33 46.20
CA GLY A 714 22.76 30.73 47.20
C GLY A 714 22.26 29.55 48.04
N THR A 715 21.06 29.67 48.59
CA THR A 715 20.46 28.65 49.47
C THR A 715 19.81 27.53 48.64
N SER A 716 20.59 26.48 48.34
CA SER A 716 20.15 25.28 47.61
C SER A 716 20.65 24.01 48.29
N SER A 717 19.93 22.90 48.11
CA SER A 717 20.30 21.60 48.69
C SER A 717 19.87 20.43 47.79
N TRP A 718 20.64 19.36 47.78
CA TRP A 718 20.26 18.11 47.13
C TRP A 718 19.30 17.31 48.01
N ILE A 719 18.25 16.76 47.41
CA ILE A 719 17.27 15.89 48.09
C ILE A 719 17.19 14.53 47.40
N GLY A 720 16.86 13.48 48.16
CA GLY A 720 16.67 12.13 47.63
C GLY A 720 15.25 11.80 47.17
N ASP A 721 14.29 12.71 47.38
CA ASP A 721 12.89 12.61 46.93
C ASP A 721 12.71 13.44 45.66
N GLY A 722 13.36 13.00 44.57
CA GLY A 722 13.21 13.56 43.24
C GLY A 722 12.04 12.93 42.49
N LYS A 723 11.72 13.47 41.30
CA LYS A 723 10.77 12.81 40.41
C LYS A 723 11.39 11.54 39.81
N LYS A 724 12.67 11.59 39.44
CA LYS A 724 13.47 10.44 39.02
C LYS A 724 14.80 10.47 39.78
N GLY A 725 14.93 9.67 40.83
CA GLY A 725 16.13 9.70 41.68
C GLY A 725 16.08 10.84 42.68
N GLY A 726 17.06 11.75 42.62
CA GLY A 726 17.17 12.93 43.47
C GLY A 726 16.67 14.20 42.79
N ALA A 727 16.78 15.35 43.46
CA ALA A 727 16.45 16.64 42.88
C ALA A 727 17.23 17.78 43.53
N LEU A 728 17.22 18.95 42.87
CA LEU A 728 17.73 20.19 43.43
C LEU A 728 16.59 20.97 44.10
N ARG A 729 16.68 21.14 45.43
CA ARG A 729 15.78 22.01 46.19
C ARG A 729 16.32 23.44 46.23
N LEU A 730 15.47 24.39 45.90
CA LEU A 730 15.76 25.82 45.84
C LEU A 730 14.97 26.56 46.91
N SER A 731 15.66 27.32 47.76
CA SER A 731 15.06 28.14 48.83
C SER A 731 15.73 29.52 48.89
N GLY A 732 15.81 30.17 47.72
CA GLY A 732 16.61 31.39 47.50
C GLY A 732 17.98 31.13 46.87
N GLY A 733 18.25 29.88 46.48
CA GLY A 733 19.38 29.49 45.63
C GLY A 733 18.99 29.33 44.16
N TRP A 734 19.97 29.05 43.31
CA TRP A 734 19.81 28.76 41.88
C TRP A 734 20.98 27.90 41.39
N ALA A 735 20.92 27.42 40.16
CA ALA A 735 22.07 26.87 39.46
C ALA A 735 22.28 27.58 38.12
N ASP A 736 23.52 27.72 37.66
CA ASP A 736 23.81 28.42 36.40
C ASP A 736 24.90 27.76 35.55
N THR A 737 24.81 27.98 34.23
CA THR A 737 25.91 27.76 33.30
C THR A 737 26.64 29.08 33.01
N PRO A 738 27.96 29.06 32.72
CA PRO A 738 28.70 30.27 32.38
C PRO A 738 28.41 30.77 30.95
N GLN A 739 27.92 29.90 30.07
CA GLN A 739 27.71 30.17 28.64
C GLN A 739 26.30 29.76 28.20
N PRO A 740 25.75 30.37 27.13
CA PRO A 740 24.49 29.95 26.54
C PRO A 740 24.54 28.48 26.10
N VAL A 741 23.40 27.80 26.20
CA VAL A 741 23.23 26.39 25.80
C VAL A 741 22.53 26.27 24.46
N VAL A 742 21.48 27.08 24.24
CA VAL A 742 20.72 27.12 22.98
C VAL A 742 20.84 28.48 22.29
N ASP A 743 20.71 28.48 20.97
CA ASP A 743 20.61 29.70 20.15
C ASP A 743 19.15 30.15 20.11
N THR A 744 18.81 31.19 20.86
CA THR A 744 17.43 31.71 20.99
C THR A 744 16.92 32.42 19.74
N THR A 745 17.76 32.58 18.71
CA THR A 745 17.33 33.03 17.38
C THR A 745 16.78 31.87 16.52
N LYS A 746 17.06 30.63 16.90
CA LYS A 746 16.65 29.39 16.21
C LYS A 746 15.63 28.63 17.05
N SER A 747 15.04 27.59 16.47
CA SER A 747 14.13 26.72 17.20
C SER A 747 14.83 26.06 18.39
N PHE A 748 14.17 26.01 19.54
CA PHE A 748 14.68 25.33 20.74
C PHE A 748 13.54 24.82 21.61
N THR A 749 13.87 23.89 22.50
CA THR A 749 12.96 23.37 23.52
C THR A 749 13.65 23.36 24.86
N VAL A 750 12.94 23.76 25.91
CA VAL A 750 13.36 23.63 27.32
C VAL A 750 12.32 22.80 28.05
N ALA A 751 12.75 21.82 28.84
CA ALA A 751 11.86 20.95 29.60
C ALA A 751 12.45 20.65 30.99
N ALA A 752 11.60 20.52 32.00
CA ALA A 752 11.99 20.12 33.35
C ALA A 752 10.82 19.57 34.15
N TRP A 753 11.14 18.71 35.12
CA TRP A 753 10.25 18.43 36.22
C TRP A 753 10.44 19.47 37.32
N ALA A 754 9.34 19.99 37.85
CA ALA A 754 9.37 20.97 38.92
C ALA A 754 8.25 20.74 39.93
N ARG A 755 8.49 21.12 41.18
CA ARG A 755 7.50 21.06 42.27
C ARG A 755 7.60 22.35 43.07
N LEU A 756 6.53 23.14 43.09
CA LEU A 756 6.42 24.27 44.01
C LEU A 756 6.25 23.72 45.44
N GLY A 757 6.99 24.24 46.42
CA GLY A 757 6.94 23.73 47.80
C GLY A 757 5.61 24.01 48.49
N ALA A 758 5.38 25.27 48.88
CA ALA A 758 4.11 25.76 49.39
C ALA A 758 3.49 26.74 48.39
N ALA A 759 2.19 27.02 48.53
CA ALA A 759 1.53 28.04 47.73
C ALA A 759 2.28 29.38 47.89
N PRO A 760 2.85 29.93 46.81
CA PRO A 760 3.57 31.21 46.87
C PRO A 760 2.61 32.37 47.16
N ALA A 761 3.15 33.49 47.65
CA ALA A 761 2.36 34.71 47.80
C ALA A 761 1.85 35.19 46.42
N PRO A 762 0.60 35.70 46.33
CA PRO A 762 0.00 36.09 45.06
C PRO A 762 0.71 37.29 44.41
N GLY A 763 0.51 37.47 43.11
CA GLY A 763 1.02 38.63 42.35
C GLY A 763 2.53 38.59 42.05
N ARG A 764 3.14 37.41 42.12
CA ARG A 764 4.56 37.16 41.84
C ARG A 764 4.79 36.38 40.55
N GLN A 765 5.88 36.69 39.86
CA GLN A 765 6.51 35.86 38.83
C GLN A 765 7.61 35.00 39.48
N LEU A 766 7.63 33.70 39.16
CA LEU A 766 8.60 32.73 39.63
C LEU A 766 9.27 32.08 38.42
N ASP A 767 10.57 32.28 38.25
CA ASP A 767 11.31 31.81 37.07
C ASP A 767 11.97 30.45 37.36
N LEU A 768 11.50 29.41 36.67
CA LEU A 768 12.01 28.04 36.78
C LEU A 768 13.31 27.88 35.98
N ILE A 769 13.27 28.16 34.67
CA ILE A 769 14.45 28.14 33.80
C ILE A 769 14.43 29.37 32.91
N SER A 770 15.57 30.03 32.79
CA SER A 770 15.76 31.12 31.84
C SER A 770 17.11 31.06 31.17
N GLN A 771 17.26 31.70 30.03
CA GLN A 771 18.56 31.97 29.42
C GLN A 771 18.61 33.43 28.99
N GLY A 772 19.65 34.14 29.41
CA GLY A 772 19.72 35.58 29.24
C GLY A 772 20.82 36.22 30.08
N ALA A 773 21.11 37.48 29.78
CA ALA A 773 22.00 38.36 30.51
C ALA A 773 21.33 39.73 30.55
N SER A 774 21.16 40.28 31.76
CA SER A 774 20.53 41.58 31.95
C SER A 774 21.09 42.63 30.97
N PRO A 775 20.24 43.42 30.27
CA PRO A 775 18.78 43.44 30.38
C PRO A 775 18.04 42.42 29.50
N ASP A 776 18.76 41.67 28.66
CA ASP A 776 18.21 40.85 27.58
C ASP A 776 18.00 39.39 28.04
N ILE A 777 16.74 38.97 28.12
CA ILE A 777 16.38 37.57 28.37
C ILE A 777 15.91 36.96 27.05
N GLY A 778 16.58 35.90 26.61
CA GLY A 778 16.17 35.16 25.43
C GLY A 778 14.89 34.38 25.66
N PHE A 779 14.79 33.68 26.79
CA PHE A 779 13.55 33.02 27.21
C PHE A 779 13.43 32.87 28.74
N ALA A 780 12.19 32.69 29.22
CA ALA A 780 11.89 32.23 30.56
C ALA A 780 10.69 31.26 30.57
N LEU A 781 10.80 30.22 31.39
CA LEU A 781 9.76 29.24 31.72
C LEU A 781 9.52 29.33 33.23
N GLY A 782 8.27 29.40 33.67
CA GLY A 782 7.98 29.61 35.09
C GLY A 782 6.50 29.64 35.45
N ALA A 783 6.17 30.32 36.55
CA ALA A 783 4.82 30.46 37.08
C ALA A 783 4.47 31.93 37.38
N LEU A 784 3.22 32.31 37.13
CA LEU A 784 2.56 33.49 37.67
C LEU A 784 1.65 33.06 38.82
N THR A 785 1.53 33.88 39.86
CA THR A 785 0.74 33.56 41.06
C THR A 785 -0.48 34.48 41.21
N ASP A 786 -0.83 35.15 40.11
CA ASP A 786 -2.06 35.93 39.90
C ASP A 786 -2.14 36.30 38.39
N PRO A 787 -2.79 35.50 37.55
CA PRO A 787 -3.44 34.21 37.87
C PRO A 787 -2.42 33.10 38.16
N ASP A 788 -2.83 32.02 38.82
CA ASP A 788 -1.98 30.86 39.18
C ASP A 788 -1.66 29.96 37.97
N VAL A 789 -0.96 30.47 36.96
CA VAL A 789 -0.69 29.77 35.70
C VAL A 789 0.80 29.53 35.47
N TRP A 790 1.13 28.52 34.67
CA TRP A 790 2.47 28.36 34.12
C TRP A 790 2.64 29.27 32.92
N PHE A 791 3.84 29.80 32.69
CA PHE A 791 4.11 30.63 31.52
C PHE A 791 5.39 30.21 30.80
N PHE A 792 5.43 30.48 29.49
CA PHE A 792 6.64 30.47 28.69
C PHE A 792 6.71 31.74 27.85
N THR A 793 7.88 32.37 27.82
CA THR A 793 8.08 33.63 27.10
C THR A 793 9.43 33.69 26.40
N ILE A 794 9.44 34.39 25.27
CA ILE A 794 10.66 34.84 24.59
C ILE A 794 10.60 36.36 24.39
N ALA A 795 11.76 37.02 24.37
CA ALA A 795 11.85 38.47 24.14
C ALA A 795 12.79 38.83 22.97
N SER A 796 12.46 39.93 22.29
CA SER A 796 13.25 40.52 21.21
C SER A 796 14.60 41.06 21.70
N ALA A 797 15.63 41.01 20.84
CA ALA A 797 16.90 41.72 21.04
C ALA A 797 16.82 43.24 20.88
N GLN A 798 15.67 43.76 20.41
CA GLN A 798 15.50 45.16 20.01
C GLN A 798 14.18 45.72 20.54
N GLY A 799 14.21 46.90 21.18
CA GLY A 799 13.05 47.65 21.67
C GLY A 799 13.16 48.03 23.16
N ASN A 800 12.54 49.14 23.57
CA ASN A 800 12.40 49.53 24.97
C ASN A 800 10.96 49.97 25.29
N PRO A 801 10.12 49.10 25.90
CA PRO A 801 10.44 47.73 26.30
C PRO A 801 10.59 46.79 25.09
N ALA A 802 11.39 45.74 25.23
CA ALA A 802 11.53 44.73 24.19
C ALA A 802 10.18 44.01 23.98
N PRO A 803 9.67 43.91 22.73
CA PRO A 803 8.47 43.13 22.45
C PRO A 803 8.70 41.65 22.81
N LYS A 804 7.67 41.03 23.39
CA LYS A 804 7.70 39.66 23.94
C LYS A 804 6.60 38.83 23.31
N ALA A 805 6.88 37.55 23.09
CA ALA A 805 5.83 36.55 22.93
C ALA A 805 5.63 35.84 24.27
N TRP A 806 4.38 35.59 24.63
CA TRP A 806 3.98 35.06 25.93
C TRP A 806 2.85 34.05 25.75
N VAL A 807 2.96 32.90 26.40
CA VAL A 807 1.91 31.88 26.47
C VAL A 807 1.74 31.41 27.91
N GLU A 808 0.50 31.10 28.25
CA GLU A 808 0.10 30.64 29.58
C GLU A 808 -0.56 29.26 29.50
N SER A 809 -0.46 28.49 30.59
CA SER A 809 -1.20 27.24 30.69
C SER A 809 -2.70 27.50 30.82
N PRO A 810 -3.56 26.67 30.19
CA PRO A 810 -5.01 26.84 30.26
C PRO A 810 -5.60 26.53 31.65
N ALA A 811 -4.89 25.72 32.45
CA ALA A 811 -5.29 25.36 33.80
C ALA A 811 -4.37 26.00 34.85
N ALA A 812 -4.94 26.31 36.01
CA ALA A 812 -4.19 26.78 37.16
C ALA A 812 -3.32 25.68 37.77
N PHE A 813 -2.18 26.03 38.35
CA PHE A 813 -1.31 25.06 39.01
C PHE A 813 -1.76 24.69 40.42
N ALA A 814 -1.33 23.52 40.89
CA ALA A 814 -1.44 23.09 42.28
C ALA A 814 -0.04 22.96 42.91
N ALA A 815 0.18 23.63 44.05
CA ALA A 815 1.44 23.52 44.80
C ALA A 815 1.61 22.12 45.41
N GLY A 816 2.86 21.74 45.67
CA GLY A 816 3.22 20.46 46.29
C GLY A 816 3.23 19.26 45.34
N GLN A 817 2.82 19.42 44.08
CA GLN A 817 2.81 18.36 43.08
C GLN A 817 3.97 18.51 42.09
N TRP A 818 4.54 17.38 41.65
CA TRP A 818 5.49 17.36 40.54
C TRP A 818 4.73 17.61 39.23
N VAL A 819 5.20 18.57 38.45
CA VAL A 819 4.71 18.90 37.12
C VAL A 819 5.86 18.85 36.12
N HIS A 820 5.61 18.31 34.93
CA HIS A 820 6.53 18.44 33.81
C HIS A 820 6.15 19.70 33.02
N LEU A 821 7.07 20.64 32.89
CA LEU A 821 6.88 21.86 32.11
C LEU A 821 7.84 21.87 30.94
N ALA A 822 7.33 22.17 29.75
CA ALA A 822 8.17 22.43 28.60
C ALA A 822 7.73 23.69 27.83
N GLY A 823 8.71 24.43 27.33
CA GLY A 823 8.53 25.56 26.42
C GLY A 823 9.17 25.23 25.08
N VAL A 824 8.40 25.35 24.00
CA VAL A 824 8.87 25.13 22.62
C VAL A 824 8.84 26.45 21.89
N TYR A 825 9.96 26.82 21.26
CA TYR A 825 10.01 27.85 20.25
C TYR A 825 10.34 27.21 18.91
N ASP A 826 9.46 27.40 17.93
CA ASP A 826 9.68 27.02 16.53
C ASP A 826 9.91 28.27 15.69
N ALA A 827 11.15 28.50 15.27
CA ALA A 827 11.54 29.61 14.42
C ALA A 827 11.00 29.47 12.98
N GLY A 828 10.78 28.24 12.51
CA GLY A 828 10.20 27.96 11.19
C GLY A 828 8.71 28.26 11.15
N ALA A 829 7.96 27.81 12.17
CA ALA A 829 6.54 28.11 12.33
C ALA A 829 6.25 29.50 12.92
N ARG A 830 7.30 30.20 13.40
CA ARG A 830 7.19 31.48 14.14
C ARG A 830 6.18 31.38 15.29
N SER A 831 6.27 30.32 16.08
CA SER A 831 5.34 30.05 17.19
C SER A 831 6.06 29.68 18.47
N ILE A 832 5.49 30.08 19.60
CA ILE A 832 5.85 29.54 20.92
C ILE A 832 4.67 28.77 21.51
N ARG A 833 4.96 27.75 22.29
CA ARG A 833 3.95 26.97 23.01
C ARG A 833 4.49 26.47 24.36
N ILE A 834 3.61 26.40 25.35
CA ILE A 834 3.87 25.76 26.64
C ILE A 834 3.20 24.38 26.68
N TYR A 835 3.85 23.42 27.33
CA TYR A 835 3.32 22.09 27.60
C TYR A 835 3.36 21.82 29.09
N VAL A 836 2.26 21.30 29.64
CA VAL A 836 2.09 20.95 31.04
C VAL A 836 1.74 19.47 31.11
N ASN A 837 2.61 18.66 31.74
CA ASN A 837 2.49 17.20 31.76
C ASN A 837 2.28 16.60 30.35
N GLY A 838 3.04 17.09 29.36
CA GLY A 838 2.94 16.63 27.97
C GLY A 838 1.76 17.22 27.19
N ARG A 839 0.77 17.84 27.86
CA ARG A 839 -0.40 18.45 27.18
C ARG A 839 -0.10 19.88 26.72
N PRO A 840 -0.37 20.23 25.45
CA PRO A 840 -0.13 21.57 24.93
C PRO A 840 -1.12 22.62 25.48
N GLY A 841 -0.62 23.84 25.71
CA GLY A 841 -1.43 25.06 25.76
C GLY A 841 -1.58 25.71 24.38
N ALA A 842 -2.27 26.86 24.32
CA ALA A 842 -2.41 27.63 23.09
C ALA A 842 -1.06 28.12 22.54
N ALA A 843 -0.93 28.17 21.21
CA ALA A 843 0.24 28.77 20.58
C ALA A 843 0.10 30.29 20.48
N ALA A 844 1.23 31.00 20.57
CA ALA A 844 1.29 32.41 20.19
C ALA A 844 2.21 32.59 18.99
N ARG A 845 1.72 33.32 17.97
CA ARG A 845 2.55 33.75 16.84
C ARG A 845 3.59 34.77 17.28
N ILE A 846 4.75 34.70 16.65
CA ILE A 846 5.91 35.52 16.99
C ILE A 846 6.18 36.50 15.86
N THR A 847 6.37 37.77 16.23
CA THR A 847 6.85 38.85 15.36
C THR A 847 8.27 39.30 15.72
N VAL A 848 8.91 38.65 16.68
CA VAL A 848 10.21 39.03 17.27
C VAL A 848 11.28 37.97 17.05
N THR A 849 12.55 38.40 16.91
CA THR A 849 13.71 37.51 16.88
C THR A 849 14.41 37.53 18.24
N GLY A 850 14.63 36.35 18.83
CA GLY A 850 15.18 36.21 20.18
C GLY A 850 16.56 36.86 20.37
N ALA A 851 16.83 37.34 21.58
CA ALA A 851 18.11 37.93 21.96
C ALA A 851 19.04 36.90 22.61
N PRO A 852 20.30 36.74 22.16
CA PRO A 852 21.29 35.98 22.90
C PRO A 852 22.26 36.90 23.65
N ALA A 853 22.28 36.77 24.98
CA ALA A 853 23.48 36.97 25.78
C ALA A 853 23.27 36.19 27.09
N GLY A 854 24.28 35.49 27.63
CA GLY A 854 24.22 34.88 28.97
C GLY A 854 23.83 33.40 29.07
N GLY A 855 24.30 32.74 30.12
CA GLY A 855 24.08 31.32 30.38
C GLY A 855 22.72 31.00 30.98
N VAL A 856 22.39 29.71 30.99
CA VAL A 856 21.15 29.17 31.54
C VAL A 856 21.14 29.39 33.05
N GLN A 857 19.99 29.81 33.58
CA GLN A 857 19.68 29.92 34.99
C GLN A 857 18.57 28.91 35.33
N ILE A 858 18.79 28.08 36.35
CA ILE A 858 17.78 27.19 36.95
C ILE A 858 17.43 27.78 38.30
N GLY A 859 16.18 28.24 38.46
CA GLY A 859 15.65 28.78 39.70
C GLY A 859 15.58 30.30 39.81
N ARG A 860 15.90 31.03 38.73
CA ARG A 860 15.77 32.50 38.65
C ARG A 860 15.80 32.98 37.19
N ALA A 861 15.51 34.26 36.99
CA ALA A 861 15.91 35.01 35.81
C ALA A 861 16.66 36.30 36.18
N LEU A 862 17.47 36.80 35.24
CA LEU A 862 18.27 38.02 35.37
C LEU A 862 17.55 39.21 34.72
N TRP A 863 16.40 39.63 35.29
CA TRP A 863 15.63 40.78 34.80
C TRP A 863 16.28 42.13 35.20
N SER A 864 16.41 43.03 34.21
CA SER A 864 16.68 44.47 34.27
C SER A 864 17.18 45.07 35.61
N GLY A 865 18.49 45.20 35.80
CA GLY A 865 19.13 46.24 36.62
C GLY A 865 18.77 46.38 38.11
N ALA A 866 17.88 45.57 38.67
CA ALA A 866 17.49 45.63 40.07
C ALA A 866 18.56 44.95 40.95
N ALA A 867 18.94 45.61 42.05
CA ALA A 867 20.02 45.18 42.95
C ALA A 867 19.76 43.86 43.70
N THR A 868 18.60 43.23 43.52
CA THR A 868 18.25 41.91 44.08
C THR A 868 17.41 41.12 43.06
N PRO A 869 17.82 39.89 42.67
CA PRO A 869 17.04 39.03 41.76
C PRO A 869 15.71 38.64 42.45
N GLY A 870 14.55 38.99 41.88
CA GLY A 870 13.25 38.93 42.61
C GLY A 870 12.40 37.67 42.41
N ASN A 871 12.65 36.92 41.34
CA ASN A 871 11.74 35.88 40.83
C ASN A 871 12.27 34.46 41.08
N TYR A 872 12.81 34.21 42.27
CA TYR A 872 13.34 32.89 42.61
C TYR A 872 12.26 31.82 42.60
N TRP A 873 12.57 30.66 42.02
CA TRP A 873 11.73 29.46 42.13
C TRP A 873 11.81 28.88 43.55
N PRO A 874 10.70 28.80 44.31
CA PRO A 874 10.67 28.28 45.67
C PRO A 874 10.21 26.82 45.68
N GLY A 875 11.09 25.91 45.29
CA GLY A 875 10.69 24.52 45.11
C GLY A 875 11.80 23.60 44.64
N ASP A 876 11.40 22.42 44.19
CA ASP A 876 12.29 21.37 43.72
C ASP A 876 12.31 21.35 42.19
N VAL A 877 13.47 21.04 41.62
CA VAL A 877 13.70 20.95 40.17
C VAL A 877 14.48 19.68 39.87
N ASP A 878 14.08 19.00 38.81
CA ASP A 878 14.60 17.70 38.40
C ASP A 878 14.60 17.57 36.87
N GLU A 879 15.45 16.71 36.33
CA GLU A 879 15.40 16.24 34.93
C GLU A 879 15.42 17.36 33.87
N VAL A 880 16.22 18.42 34.08
CA VAL A 880 16.28 19.60 33.22
C VAL A 880 16.96 19.30 31.90
N ARG A 881 16.30 19.58 30.78
CA ARG A 881 16.79 19.36 29.42
C ARG A 881 16.60 20.58 28.52
N LEU A 882 17.59 20.84 27.67
CA LEU A 882 17.49 21.81 26.60
C LEU A 882 17.84 21.15 25.26
N TYR A 883 17.12 21.50 24.21
CA TYR A 883 17.30 21.00 22.85
C TYR A 883 17.48 22.18 21.88
N SER A 884 18.42 22.06 20.95
CA SER A 884 18.67 23.08 19.90
C SER A 884 17.69 22.97 18.72
N ARG A 885 16.46 22.55 19.00
CA ARG A 885 15.35 22.38 18.04
C ARG A 885 14.00 22.42 18.75
N ALA A 886 12.93 22.65 17.98
CA ALA A 886 11.57 22.46 18.45
C ALA A 886 11.27 20.96 18.52
N LEU A 887 10.91 20.45 19.70
CA LEU A 887 10.38 19.10 19.87
C LEU A 887 8.90 19.08 19.55
N TYR A 888 8.46 18.00 18.90
CA TYR A 888 7.04 17.75 18.69
C TYR A 888 6.38 17.18 19.96
N ALA A 889 5.05 17.36 20.07
CA ALA A 889 4.25 16.96 21.22
C ALA A 889 4.49 15.51 21.74
N PRO A 890 4.69 14.49 20.89
CA PRO A 890 4.94 13.12 21.35
C PRO A 890 6.22 13.00 22.18
N HIS A 891 7.30 13.66 21.77
CA HIS A 891 8.57 13.67 22.52
C HIS A 891 8.39 14.33 23.89
N LEU A 892 7.54 15.36 23.97
CA LEU A 892 7.23 16.04 25.23
C LEU A 892 6.33 15.22 26.15
N THR A 893 5.45 14.40 25.57
CA THR A 893 4.60 13.45 26.28
C THR A 893 5.44 12.32 26.88
N ASP A 894 6.39 11.79 26.11
CA ASP A 894 7.35 10.78 26.59
C ASP A 894 8.26 11.32 27.70
N LEU A 895 8.79 12.54 27.55
CA LEU A 895 9.55 13.22 28.61
C LEU A 895 8.73 13.42 29.90
N ALA A 896 7.43 13.71 29.75
CA ALA A 896 6.48 13.81 30.86
C ALA A 896 6.08 12.46 31.46
N GLY A 897 6.47 11.33 30.85
CA GLY A 897 6.12 9.98 31.32
C GLY A 897 4.61 9.75 31.42
N VAL A 898 3.83 10.42 30.56
CA VAL A 898 2.38 10.24 30.48
C VAL A 898 2.13 9.17 29.42
N PRO A 899 1.67 7.95 29.77
CA PRO A 899 1.20 7.01 28.76
C PRO A 899 -0.02 7.59 28.03
N PRO A 900 -0.27 7.25 26.74
CA PRO A 900 -1.59 7.42 26.15
C PRO A 900 -2.57 6.70 27.07
N THR A 901 -3.50 7.42 27.67
CA THR A 901 -4.33 6.88 28.74
C THR A 901 -5.25 5.79 28.21
N GLY A 902 -5.11 4.57 28.74
CA GLY A 902 -6.23 3.63 28.85
C GLY A 902 -7.28 4.21 29.83
N PRO A 903 -8.53 3.73 29.78
CA PRO A 903 -9.68 4.42 30.35
C PRO A 903 -9.54 4.67 31.86
N THR A 904 -9.86 5.88 32.31
CA THR A 904 -10.25 6.18 33.71
C THR A 904 -11.67 6.67 33.77
#